data_AF-W0DYI3-F1
#
_entry.id   AF-W0DYI3-F1
#
_cell.length_a   1.000
_cell.length_b   1.000
_cell.length_c   1.000
_cell.angle_alpha   90.00
_cell.angle_beta   90.00
_cell.angle_gamma   90.00
#
_symmetry.space_group_name_H-M   'P 1'
#
loop_
_entity.id
_entity.type
_entity.pdbx_description
1 polymer ?
#
loop_
_entity_poly.entity_id
_entity_poly.type
_entity_poly.pdbx_seq_one_letter_code
_entity_poly.pdbx_strand_id
1 'polypeptide(L)'
;MPNTIGANFVNSITGGRLDSANLSKVLAEAEVASQRGILDRNASRVEKEQTALSFLRTNLNAFNTFTQDLARPNFFNSLSATASSPQSLDVTLGDGAAVGNFSVSVEQLAQAQTQVLNTSFSSRSATIPTGTLTIEQAGQTKTFEINATNNTLESFQASFNAANLGVTAAIIKDGNEFKLMFSSQNSGADGAFSLTGSNGLTGFDNADATITSTAQDAQIKVNGVTVNSATNRFDDVLDGVSFTAKQAQPGLVQQVSIQRDTSAVEEAVKDFVLVYNQLQEILKDLGSNRELTAAEKDDPTFEFTGALAGNPVLRSLQFQLRDSITTPLPGQQPPFNTLSSIGVSLKIDGTLELNESQLNNVLNNNIEQLAGVFSKGGQSDNSLIQVVNTTDRTQAGDYEVFLTSVAERAVLNGGAVNLDVNGEIVLGAGAQFDLVFNGNESVTLEFAAGSYTPQAFASMLQSAINNEPTLQSLPGRIEVAFDGASSSFQLSSSQFGRNSEVTLSNVIGFDNAGLTDSTARGADVQGRLEIDGRTLDLGAFANANDGRLIRISNFAVTLDGQPAAARGLEFRVLGGVPDPSTPLGGLTVSEGFASRIFEQVRSQIADNGAIGARLETLQNRTAQFDEQRARLDARFEAAEARYRLQFANLQSILSQFQQTGDFLTATFNRNNRN
;
A
#
# COMPACT_ATOMS: atom_id res chain seq x y z
N MET A 1 -43.78 -0.09 33.75
CA MET A 1 -45.19 -0.41 33.44
C MET A 1 -45.92 -0.75 34.75
N PRO A 2 -46.63 0.18 35.42
CA PRO A 2 -47.30 -0.15 36.69
C PRO A 2 -48.81 -0.40 36.61
N ASN A 3 -49.47 -0.33 35.44
CA ASN A 3 -50.94 -0.24 35.39
C ASN A 3 -51.67 -1.44 34.75
N THR A 4 -50.94 -2.45 34.27
CA THR A 4 -51.54 -3.65 33.64
C THR A 4 -51.94 -4.72 34.66
N ILE A 5 -51.23 -4.80 35.79
CA ILE A 5 -51.49 -5.77 36.86
C ILE A 5 -52.86 -5.51 37.53
N GLY A 6 -53.16 -4.24 37.86
CA GLY A 6 -54.43 -3.86 38.49
C GLY A 6 -55.65 -4.04 37.58
N ALA A 7 -55.52 -3.72 36.29
CA ALA A 7 -56.60 -3.85 35.31
C ALA A 7 -56.99 -5.32 35.04
N ASN A 8 -56.02 -6.22 34.96
CA ASN A 8 -56.27 -7.66 34.78
C ASN A 8 -56.88 -8.31 36.03
N PHE A 9 -56.47 -7.86 37.22
CA PHE A 9 -57.04 -8.31 38.49
C PHE A 9 -58.53 -7.96 38.61
N VAL A 10 -58.90 -6.72 38.28
CA VAL A 10 -60.29 -6.23 38.32
C VAL A 10 -61.18 -6.93 37.29
N ASN A 11 -60.68 -7.21 36.08
CA ASN A 11 -61.42 -7.98 35.07
C ASN A 11 -61.62 -9.46 35.46
N SER A 12 -60.67 -10.08 36.17
CA SER A 12 -60.80 -11.49 36.60
C SER A 12 -61.85 -11.72 37.71
N ILE A 13 -62.19 -10.67 38.47
CA ILE A 13 -63.12 -10.73 39.61
C ILE A 13 -64.57 -10.42 39.18
N THR A 14 -64.76 -9.66 38.09
CA THR A 14 -66.06 -9.13 37.69
C THR A 14 -66.84 -10.03 36.72
N GLY A 15 -66.23 -11.08 36.15
CA GLY A 15 -66.80 -11.94 35.11
C GLY A 15 -66.94 -13.42 35.48
N GLY A 16 -67.63 -13.77 36.58
CA GLY A 16 -68.29 -15.08 36.79
C GLY A 16 -67.46 -16.39 36.81
N ARG A 17 -66.19 -16.40 36.40
CA ARG A 17 -65.26 -17.54 36.50
C ARG A 17 -63.90 -16.99 36.92
N LEU A 18 -63.43 -17.39 38.10
CA LEU A 18 -62.13 -16.99 38.63
C LEU A 18 -61.03 -17.48 37.68
N ASP A 19 -60.36 -16.56 36.98
CA ASP A 19 -59.25 -16.88 36.07
C ASP A 19 -57.97 -17.16 36.87
N SER A 20 -57.90 -18.37 37.41
CA SER A 20 -56.80 -18.84 38.25
C SER A 20 -55.45 -18.79 37.56
N ALA A 21 -55.41 -18.88 36.22
CA ALA A 21 -54.17 -18.82 35.45
C ALA A 21 -53.60 -17.40 35.41
N ASN A 22 -54.44 -16.41 35.13
CA ASN A 22 -54.02 -15.00 35.15
C ASN A 22 -53.64 -14.53 36.57
N LEU A 23 -54.38 -14.95 37.60
CA LEU A 23 -54.08 -14.64 39.00
C LEU A 23 -52.75 -15.26 39.47
N SER A 24 -52.48 -16.52 39.11
CA SER A 24 -51.19 -17.16 39.44
C SER A 24 -50.01 -16.44 38.81
N LYS A 25 -50.17 -15.95 37.57
CA LYS A 25 -49.13 -15.22 36.84
C LYS A 25 -48.85 -13.87 37.50
N VAL A 26 -49.89 -13.11 37.83
CA VAL A 26 -49.77 -11.80 38.49
C VAL A 26 -49.08 -11.91 39.86
N LEU A 27 -49.43 -12.93 40.65
CA LEU A 27 -48.81 -13.15 41.96
C LEU A 27 -47.35 -13.59 41.85
N ALA A 28 -47.04 -14.47 40.90
CA ALA A 28 -45.67 -14.86 40.59
C ALA A 28 -44.82 -13.67 40.12
N GLU A 29 -45.39 -12.80 39.28
CA GLU A 29 -44.72 -11.60 38.79
C GLU A 29 -44.46 -10.59 39.92
N ALA A 30 -45.42 -10.40 40.83
CA ALA A 30 -45.23 -9.55 42.01
C ALA A 30 -44.11 -10.06 42.94
N GLU A 31 -43.93 -11.38 43.06
CA GLU A 31 -42.91 -12.00 43.91
C GLU A 31 -41.47 -11.71 43.40
N VAL A 32 -41.28 -11.59 42.09
CA VAL A 32 -39.96 -11.32 41.48
C VAL A 32 -39.75 -9.87 41.04
N ALA A 33 -40.81 -9.04 41.02
CA ALA A 33 -40.81 -7.70 40.41
C ALA A 33 -39.69 -6.77 40.92
N SER A 34 -39.45 -6.74 42.23
CA SER A 34 -38.42 -5.86 42.83
C SER A 34 -37.01 -6.28 42.40
N GLN A 35 -36.71 -7.59 42.49
CA GLN A 35 -35.40 -8.13 42.09
C GLN A 35 -35.17 -7.93 40.59
N ARG A 36 -36.19 -8.20 39.76
CA ARG A 36 -36.13 -7.98 38.30
C ARG A 36 -35.88 -6.51 37.99
N GLY A 37 -36.59 -5.60 38.64
CA GLY A 37 -36.42 -4.17 38.43
C GLY A 37 -35.02 -3.64 38.83
N ILE A 38 -34.41 -4.16 39.89
CA ILE A 38 -33.02 -3.80 40.26
C ILE A 38 -32.02 -4.36 39.25
N LEU A 39 -32.20 -5.64 38.88
CA LEU A 39 -31.36 -6.33 37.91
C LEU A 39 -31.38 -5.63 36.56
N ASP A 40 -32.57 -5.33 36.03
CA ASP A 40 -32.72 -4.67 34.74
C ASP A 40 -32.15 -3.26 34.72
N ARG A 41 -32.27 -2.50 35.81
CA ARG A 41 -31.63 -1.18 35.92
C ARG A 41 -30.10 -1.29 35.90
N ASN A 42 -29.54 -2.26 36.62
CA ASN A 42 -28.10 -2.48 36.66
C ASN A 42 -27.57 -3.00 35.32
N ALA A 43 -28.27 -3.94 34.71
CA ALA A 43 -27.97 -4.49 33.39
C ALA A 43 -28.01 -3.40 32.34
N SER A 44 -29.10 -2.63 32.27
CA SER A 44 -29.24 -1.51 31.33
C SER A 44 -28.12 -0.48 31.49
N ARG A 45 -27.68 -0.18 32.72
CA ARG A 45 -26.55 0.74 32.94
C ARG A 45 -25.23 0.17 32.39
N VAL A 46 -24.96 -1.12 32.60
CA VAL A 46 -23.75 -1.79 32.12
C VAL A 46 -23.77 -1.95 30.59
N GLU A 47 -24.90 -2.33 30.01
CA GLU A 47 -25.11 -2.43 28.56
C GLU A 47 -24.91 -1.07 27.87
N LYS A 48 -25.41 0.02 28.46
CA LYS A 48 -25.19 1.38 27.95
C LYS A 48 -23.71 1.79 28.02
N GLU A 49 -23.05 1.55 29.15
CA GLU A 49 -21.61 1.82 29.30
C GLU A 49 -20.79 1.01 28.29
N GLN A 50 -21.12 -0.28 28.10
CA GLN A 50 -20.45 -1.17 27.16
C GLN A 50 -20.60 -0.68 25.71
N THR A 51 -21.83 -0.34 25.30
CA THR A 51 -22.11 0.12 23.94
C THR A 51 -21.42 1.47 23.67
N ALA A 52 -21.45 2.39 24.63
CA ALA A 52 -20.76 3.67 24.53
C ALA A 52 -19.22 3.53 24.46
N LEU A 53 -18.62 2.62 25.22
CA LEU A 53 -17.18 2.33 25.11
C LEU A 53 -16.82 1.64 23.79
N SER A 54 -17.69 0.79 23.27
CA SER A 54 -17.51 0.18 21.94
C SER A 54 -17.58 1.23 20.82
N PHE A 55 -18.54 2.16 20.91
CA PHE A 55 -18.63 3.31 20.03
C PHE A 55 -17.37 4.18 20.12
N LEU A 56 -16.91 4.50 21.33
CA LEU A 56 -15.66 5.23 21.55
C LEU A 56 -14.46 4.50 20.93
N ARG A 57 -14.31 3.19 21.19
CA ARG A 57 -13.22 2.37 20.61
C ARG A 57 -13.22 2.41 19.08
N THR A 58 -14.41 2.39 18.46
CA THR A 58 -14.56 2.47 17.00
C THR A 58 -14.12 3.84 16.48
N ASN A 59 -14.55 4.92 17.10
CA ASN A 59 -14.15 6.28 16.71
C ASN A 59 -12.65 6.54 16.94
N LEU A 60 -12.07 5.99 18.01
CA LEU A 60 -10.62 6.08 18.26
C LEU A 60 -9.80 5.28 17.23
N ASN A 61 -10.29 4.13 16.78
CA ASN A 61 -9.67 3.38 15.67
C ASN A 61 -9.72 4.18 14.36
N ALA A 62 -10.86 4.80 14.06
CA ALA A 62 -11.01 5.65 12.88
C ALA A 62 -10.06 6.86 12.96
N PHE A 63 -10.02 7.55 14.10
CA PHE A 63 -9.11 8.64 14.39
C PHE A 63 -7.63 8.24 14.18
N ASN A 64 -7.23 7.06 14.69
CA ASN A 64 -5.88 6.53 14.46
C ASN A 64 -5.56 6.24 12.99
N THR A 65 -6.54 6.00 12.14
CA THR A 65 -6.30 5.79 10.71
C THR A 65 -5.91 7.11 10.03
N PHE A 66 -6.55 8.22 10.42
CA PHE A 66 -6.26 9.55 9.89
C PHE A 66 -4.94 10.15 10.39
N THR A 67 -4.43 9.73 11.55
CA THR A 67 -3.14 10.23 12.07
C THR A 67 -1.93 9.47 11.53
N GLN A 68 -2.12 8.35 10.81
CA GLN A 68 -1.02 7.50 10.34
C GLN A 68 -0.13 8.15 9.30
N ASP A 69 -0.69 8.88 8.35
CA ASP A 69 0.12 9.49 7.29
C ASP A 69 1.01 10.60 7.85
N LEU A 70 0.46 11.47 8.70
CA LEU A 70 1.24 12.48 9.45
C LEU A 70 2.23 11.86 10.44
N ALA A 71 2.01 10.62 10.89
CA ALA A 71 2.98 9.92 11.75
C ALA A 71 4.20 9.39 10.97
N ARG A 72 4.16 9.37 9.62
CA ARG A 72 5.22 8.84 8.76
C ARG A 72 6.12 9.94 8.18
N PRO A 73 7.45 9.90 8.38
CA PRO A 73 8.36 10.92 7.84
C PRO A 73 8.33 11.03 6.31
N ASN A 74 8.22 9.89 5.60
CA ASN A 74 8.24 9.87 4.13
C ASN A 74 7.08 10.60 3.49
N PHE A 75 5.97 10.77 4.20
CA PHE A 75 4.85 11.56 3.72
C PHE A 75 5.27 13.01 3.44
N PHE A 76 6.09 13.61 4.30
CA PHE A 76 6.58 14.99 4.17
C PHE A 76 7.68 15.17 3.13
N ASN A 77 8.37 14.07 2.78
CA ASN A 77 9.39 14.04 1.74
C ASN A 77 8.85 13.59 0.38
N SER A 78 7.53 13.34 0.28
CA SER A 78 6.89 12.96 -0.97
C SER A 78 7.09 14.06 -2.02
N LEU A 79 7.34 13.63 -3.24
CA LEU A 79 7.55 14.51 -4.38
C LEU A 79 6.34 14.41 -5.31
N SER A 80 5.99 15.55 -5.91
CA SER A 80 5.04 15.64 -7.02
C SER A 80 5.76 16.11 -8.27
N ALA A 81 5.37 15.55 -9.41
CA ALA A 81 5.84 16.00 -10.72
C ALA A 81 4.68 16.66 -11.47
N THR A 82 4.91 17.85 -11.99
CA THR A 82 3.95 18.58 -12.81
C THR A 82 4.55 18.85 -14.18
N ALA A 83 3.86 18.40 -15.22
CA ALA A 83 4.19 18.76 -16.61
C ALA A 83 3.28 19.90 -17.07
N SER A 84 3.81 20.87 -17.81
CA SER A 84 3.01 21.97 -18.36
C SER A 84 1.95 21.51 -19.37
N SER A 85 2.07 20.30 -19.96
CA SER A 85 1.05 19.69 -20.82
C SER A 85 0.86 18.18 -20.54
N PRO A 86 0.09 17.81 -19.49
CA PRO A 86 -0.11 16.41 -19.07
C PRO A 86 -0.75 15.49 -20.12
N GLN A 87 -1.34 16.06 -21.18
CA GLN A 87 -1.93 15.32 -22.29
C GLN A 87 -0.87 14.79 -23.27
N SER A 88 0.29 15.44 -23.35
CA SER A 88 1.40 15.01 -24.23
C SER A 88 2.44 14.18 -23.48
N LEU A 89 2.72 14.54 -22.23
CA LEU A 89 3.76 13.90 -21.42
C LEU A 89 3.24 13.64 -20.01
N ASP A 90 3.49 12.45 -19.51
CA ASP A 90 3.30 12.09 -18.11
C ASP A 90 4.63 11.81 -17.43
N VAL A 91 4.71 12.07 -16.14
CA VAL A 91 5.94 11.94 -15.36
C VAL A 91 5.66 11.06 -14.15
N THR A 92 6.40 9.97 -14.04
CA THR A 92 6.32 9.07 -12.89
C THR A 92 7.58 9.20 -12.07
N LEU A 93 7.42 9.39 -10.76
CA LEU A 93 8.52 9.44 -9.81
C LEU A 93 8.64 8.09 -9.11
N GLY A 94 9.88 7.60 -9.04
CA GLY A 94 10.28 6.45 -8.25
C GLY A 94 11.25 6.85 -7.14
N ASP A 95 11.83 5.85 -6.48
CA ASP A 95 12.88 6.07 -5.48
C ASP A 95 14.11 6.74 -6.12
N GLY A 96 14.70 7.71 -5.43
CA GLY A 96 15.88 8.44 -5.93
C GLY A 96 15.56 9.73 -6.68
N ALA A 97 14.29 9.98 -7.02
CA ALA A 97 13.86 11.24 -7.60
C ALA A 97 14.27 12.44 -6.73
N ALA A 98 14.79 13.48 -7.38
CA ALA A 98 15.21 14.71 -6.73
C ALA A 98 14.40 15.91 -7.23
N VAL A 99 14.24 16.92 -6.37
CA VAL A 99 13.62 18.21 -6.73
C VAL A 99 14.41 18.87 -7.88
N GLY A 100 13.70 19.33 -8.90
CA GLY A 100 14.34 19.90 -10.09
C GLY A 100 13.35 20.36 -11.15
N ASN A 101 13.84 21.16 -12.10
CA ASN A 101 13.08 21.59 -13.27
C ASN A 101 13.77 21.08 -14.54
N PHE A 102 12.98 20.54 -15.44
CA PHE A 102 13.45 19.92 -16.67
C PHE A 102 12.63 20.43 -17.85
N SER A 103 13.31 20.72 -18.95
CA SER A 103 12.66 20.98 -20.22
C SER A 103 12.55 19.67 -21.00
N VAL A 104 11.33 19.27 -21.37
CA VAL A 104 11.08 18.02 -22.09
C VAL A 104 10.26 18.29 -23.33
N SER A 105 10.71 17.82 -24.50
CA SER A 105 9.91 17.80 -25.73
C SER A 105 9.69 16.36 -26.20
N VAL A 106 8.46 16.04 -26.62
CA VAL A 106 8.12 14.74 -27.23
C VAL A 106 8.21 14.89 -28.74
N GLU A 107 9.27 14.37 -29.32
CA GLU A 107 9.55 14.50 -30.76
C GLU A 107 8.87 13.39 -31.56
N GLN A 108 8.85 12.16 -31.03
CA GLN A 108 8.33 11.00 -31.73
C GLN A 108 7.77 9.97 -30.75
N LEU A 109 6.71 9.27 -31.16
CA LEU A 109 6.20 8.10 -30.44
C LEU A 109 6.75 6.82 -31.07
N ALA A 110 6.93 5.81 -30.24
CA ALA A 110 7.26 4.47 -30.68
C ALA A 110 6.07 3.91 -31.48
N GLN A 111 6.36 3.35 -32.65
CA GLN A 111 5.37 2.67 -33.48
C GLN A 111 5.82 1.25 -33.77
N ALA A 112 4.85 0.34 -33.84
CA ALA A 112 5.06 -1.03 -34.28
C ALA A 112 4.88 -1.10 -35.80
N GLN A 113 5.76 -1.83 -36.50
CA GLN A 113 5.60 -2.03 -37.94
C GLN A 113 4.29 -2.76 -38.21
N THR A 114 3.56 -2.29 -39.22
CA THR A 114 2.37 -2.96 -39.74
C THR A 114 2.45 -3.01 -41.24
N GLN A 115 2.20 -4.19 -41.82
CA GLN A 115 2.17 -4.38 -43.25
C GLN A 115 0.98 -5.23 -43.66
N VAL A 116 0.38 -4.87 -44.80
CA VAL A 116 -0.80 -5.53 -45.35
C VAL A 116 -0.40 -6.21 -46.65
N LEU A 117 -0.70 -7.50 -46.79
CA LEU A 117 -0.48 -8.19 -48.06
C LEU A 117 -1.35 -7.57 -49.15
N ASN A 118 -0.77 -7.41 -50.34
CA ASN A 118 -1.47 -6.86 -51.51
C ASN A 118 -2.50 -7.86 -52.07
N THR A 119 -2.36 -9.14 -51.73
CA THR A 119 -3.28 -10.22 -52.10
C THR A 119 -4.63 -10.07 -51.41
N SER A 120 -5.71 -10.15 -52.19
CA SER A 120 -7.09 -10.06 -51.70
C SER A 120 -7.84 -11.38 -51.85
N PHE A 121 -8.75 -11.66 -50.93
CA PHE A 121 -9.49 -12.92 -50.82
C PHE A 121 -11.00 -12.66 -50.78
N SER A 122 -11.79 -13.60 -51.30
CA SER A 122 -13.25 -13.46 -51.39
C SER A 122 -14.00 -13.79 -50.09
N SER A 123 -13.37 -14.50 -49.15
CA SER A 123 -13.99 -14.90 -47.87
C SER A 123 -12.95 -15.22 -46.80
N ARG A 124 -13.35 -15.26 -45.52
CA ARG A 124 -12.50 -15.69 -44.38
C ARG A 124 -12.10 -17.17 -44.42
N SER A 125 -12.85 -17.99 -45.13
CA SER A 125 -12.54 -19.41 -45.35
C SER A 125 -11.79 -19.65 -46.67
N ALA A 126 -11.39 -18.59 -47.38
CA ALA A 126 -10.57 -18.72 -48.57
C ALA A 126 -9.24 -19.39 -48.22
N THR A 127 -8.82 -20.32 -49.08
CA THR A 127 -7.58 -21.07 -48.91
C THR A 127 -6.37 -20.22 -49.31
N ILE A 128 -5.28 -20.32 -48.55
CA ILE A 128 -3.97 -19.75 -48.86
C ILE A 128 -3.01 -20.85 -49.34
N PRO A 129 -1.97 -20.52 -50.13
CA PRO A 129 -0.93 -21.47 -50.50
C PRO A 129 -0.24 -22.08 -49.27
N THR A 130 0.16 -23.34 -49.37
CA THR A 130 0.97 -24.03 -48.36
C THR A 130 2.46 -23.77 -48.58
N GLY A 131 3.25 -23.80 -47.51
CA GLY A 131 4.71 -23.63 -47.56
C GLY A 131 5.24 -23.08 -46.24
N THR A 132 6.41 -22.45 -46.28
CA THR A 132 7.08 -21.93 -45.07
C THR A 132 7.17 -20.41 -45.12
N LEU A 133 6.69 -19.75 -44.08
CA LEU A 133 6.84 -18.31 -43.86
C LEU A 133 8.01 -18.07 -42.91
N THR A 134 9.03 -17.36 -43.38
CA THR A 134 10.17 -16.90 -42.57
C THR A 134 9.95 -15.45 -42.18
N ILE A 135 10.21 -15.14 -40.91
CA ILE A 135 10.12 -13.81 -40.31
C ILE A 135 11.51 -13.45 -39.76
N GLU A 136 12.07 -12.34 -40.20
CA GLU A 136 13.28 -11.77 -39.60
C GLU A 136 12.89 -10.52 -38.83
N GLN A 137 13.26 -10.43 -37.54
CA GLN A 137 12.95 -9.30 -36.65
C GLN A 137 14.08 -9.12 -35.64
N ALA A 138 14.56 -7.88 -35.43
CA ALA A 138 15.66 -7.57 -34.50
C ALA A 138 16.93 -8.45 -34.63
N GLY A 139 17.30 -8.81 -35.87
CA GLY A 139 18.44 -9.69 -36.15
C GLY A 139 18.18 -11.19 -35.92
N GLN A 140 16.98 -11.57 -35.45
CA GLN A 140 16.58 -12.95 -35.20
C GLN A 140 15.72 -13.51 -36.34
N THR A 141 15.91 -14.79 -36.67
CA THR A 141 15.14 -15.51 -37.72
C THR A 141 14.18 -16.52 -37.11
N LYS A 142 12.89 -16.44 -37.47
CA LYS A 142 11.81 -17.34 -37.02
C LYS A 142 11.06 -17.91 -38.23
N THR A 143 10.50 -19.12 -38.11
CA THR A 143 9.78 -19.76 -39.21
C THR A 143 8.42 -20.31 -38.78
N PHE A 144 7.47 -20.36 -39.72
CA PHE A 144 6.12 -20.89 -39.53
C PHE A 144 5.67 -21.72 -40.74
N GLU A 145 5.08 -22.88 -40.50
CA GLU A 145 4.61 -23.77 -41.58
C GLU A 145 3.11 -23.64 -41.82
N ILE A 146 2.74 -23.45 -43.10
CA ILE A 146 1.36 -23.44 -43.58
C ILE A 146 1.10 -24.76 -44.32
N ASN A 147 0.18 -25.57 -43.80
CA ASN A 147 -0.18 -26.89 -44.30
C ASN A 147 -1.71 -27.06 -44.39
N ALA A 148 -2.17 -28.23 -44.80
CA ALA A 148 -3.60 -28.49 -45.03
C ALA A 148 -4.51 -28.32 -43.79
N THR A 149 -3.95 -28.25 -42.58
CA THR A 149 -4.72 -28.07 -41.34
C THR A 149 -4.91 -26.61 -40.96
N ASN A 150 -4.11 -25.69 -41.51
CA ASN A 150 -4.15 -24.26 -41.17
C ASN A 150 -4.19 -23.32 -42.40
N ASN A 151 -4.42 -23.83 -43.61
CA ASN A 151 -4.38 -23.07 -44.86
C ASN A 151 -5.67 -22.32 -45.26
N THR A 152 -6.55 -21.97 -44.33
CA THR A 152 -7.57 -20.93 -44.57
C THR A 152 -7.17 -19.63 -43.88
N LEU A 153 -7.67 -18.47 -44.31
CA LEU A 153 -7.31 -17.20 -43.64
C LEU A 153 -7.57 -17.24 -42.13
N GLU A 154 -8.74 -17.75 -41.72
CA GLU A 154 -9.12 -17.83 -40.31
C GLU A 154 -8.27 -18.83 -39.52
N SER A 155 -8.04 -20.04 -40.07
CA SER A 155 -7.19 -21.04 -39.41
C SER A 155 -5.72 -20.61 -39.37
N PHE A 156 -5.24 -19.92 -40.40
CA PHE A 156 -3.89 -19.36 -40.45
C PHE A 156 -3.73 -18.28 -39.39
N GLN A 157 -4.64 -17.31 -39.33
CA GLN A 157 -4.61 -16.24 -38.32
C GLN A 157 -4.54 -16.83 -36.90
N ALA A 158 -5.41 -17.79 -36.59
CA ALA A 158 -5.46 -18.40 -35.27
C ALA A 158 -4.17 -19.17 -34.92
N SER A 159 -3.68 -20.02 -35.84
CA SER A 159 -2.49 -20.82 -35.60
C SER A 159 -1.19 -20.00 -35.59
N PHE A 160 -1.09 -18.96 -36.43
CA PHE A 160 0.03 -18.03 -36.46
C PHE A 160 0.13 -17.23 -35.15
N ASN A 161 -1.00 -16.70 -34.67
CA ASN A 161 -1.03 -15.94 -33.41
C ASN A 161 -0.75 -16.83 -32.20
N ALA A 162 -1.16 -18.11 -32.24
CA ALA A 162 -0.85 -19.08 -31.20
C ALA A 162 0.65 -19.46 -31.15
N ALA A 163 1.38 -19.32 -32.26
CA ALA A 163 2.81 -19.61 -32.31
C ALA A 163 3.70 -18.52 -31.67
N ASN A 164 3.13 -17.36 -31.34
CA ASN A 164 3.78 -16.26 -30.63
C ASN A 164 5.16 -15.85 -31.19
N LEU A 165 5.22 -15.60 -32.50
CA LEU A 165 6.48 -15.36 -33.21
C LEU A 165 7.00 -13.91 -33.11
N GLY A 166 6.40 -13.04 -32.28
CA GLY A 166 6.74 -11.61 -32.20
C GLY A 166 6.00 -10.72 -33.23
N VAL A 167 5.20 -11.34 -34.11
CA VAL A 167 4.32 -10.69 -35.08
C VAL A 167 2.93 -11.32 -34.93
N THR A 168 1.88 -10.52 -35.07
CA THR A 168 0.48 -10.94 -35.02
C THR A 168 -0.17 -10.79 -36.39
N ALA A 169 -0.94 -11.78 -36.81
CA ALA A 169 -1.75 -11.74 -38.01
C ALA A 169 -3.20 -11.31 -37.70
N ALA A 170 -3.78 -10.53 -38.61
CA ALA A 170 -5.17 -10.09 -38.58
C ALA A 170 -5.79 -10.10 -39.98
N ILE A 171 -7.11 -10.27 -40.04
CA ILE A 171 -7.86 -10.23 -41.30
C ILE A 171 -8.63 -8.90 -41.37
N ILE A 172 -8.29 -8.06 -42.34
CA ILE A 172 -9.00 -6.82 -42.64
C ILE A 172 -10.04 -7.09 -43.72
N LYS A 173 -11.25 -6.54 -43.56
CA LYS A 173 -12.27 -6.50 -44.61
C LYS A 173 -12.16 -5.17 -45.37
N ASP A 174 -11.85 -5.24 -46.65
CA ASP A 174 -11.72 -4.10 -47.57
C ASP A 174 -12.87 -4.17 -48.58
N GLY A 175 -13.97 -3.48 -48.29
CA GLY A 175 -15.21 -3.58 -49.06
C GLY A 175 -15.82 -4.99 -49.01
N ASN A 176 -15.79 -5.70 -50.15
CA ASN A 176 -16.26 -7.09 -50.27
C ASN A 176 -15.13 -8.13 -50.21
N GLU A 177 -13.88 -7.69 -50.10
CA GLU A 177 -12.69 -8.55 -50.07
C GLU A 177 -12.05 -8.57 -48.68
N PHE A 178 -11.15 -9.52 -48.47
CA PHE A 178 -10.39 -9.71 -47.24
C PHE A 178 -8.89 -9.67 -47.54
N LYS A 179 -8.11 -9.05 -46.66
CA LYS A 179 -6.63 -8.97 -46.74
C LYS A 179 -6.01 -9.42 -45.42
N LEU A 180 -4.82 -10.02 -45.49
CA LEU A 180 -4.01 -10.31 -44.31
C LEU A 180 -3.15 -9.11 -43.95
N MET A 181 -3.20 -8.74 -42.68
CA MET A 181 -2.33 -7.75 -42.07
C MET A 181 -1.43 -8.45 -41.05
N PHE A 182 -0.15 -8.11 -41.07
CA PHE A 182 0.82 -8.50 -40.05
C PHE A 182 1.23 -7.25 -39.30
N SER A 183 1.24 -7.32 -37.97
CA SER A 183 1.68 -6.24 -37.10
C SER A 183 2.67 -6.78 -36.08
N SER A 184 3.77 -6.07 -35.86
CA SER A 184 4.73 -6.41 -34.81
C SER A 184 4.05 -6.32 -33.44
N GLN A 185 4.37 -7.26 -32.54
CA GLN A 185 3.97 -7.17 -31.14
C GLN A 185 4.76 -6.13 -30.36
N ASN A 186 5.95 -5.77 -30.87
CA ASN A 186 6.85 -4.79 -30.28
C ASN A 186 6.84 -3.50 -31.10
N SER A 187 6.78 -2.36 -30.40
CA SER A 187 7.09 -1.05 -30.99
C SER A 187 8.60 -0.83 -31.04
N GLY A 188 9.02 0.29 -31.64
CA GLY A 188 10.44 0.63 -31.74
C GLY A 188 11.05 0.18 -33.06
N ALA A 189 12.26 0.65 -33.36
CA ALA A 189 13.01 0.29 -34.55
C ALA A 189 13.24 -1.23 -34.64
N ASP A 190 13.49 -1.88 -33.50
CA ASP A 190 13.65 -3.35 -33.40
C ASP A 190 12.34 -4.12 -33.66
N GLY A 191 11.19 -3.44 -33.62
CA GLY A 191 9.91 -3.96 -34.07
C GLY A 191 9.82 -4.13 -35.59
N ALA A 192 10.82 -3.67 -36.36
CA ALA A 192 10.87 -3.86 -37.79
C ALA A 192 11.02 -5.34 -38.15
N PHE A 193 10.25 -5.81 -39.12
CA PHE A 193 10.32 -7.20 -39.58
C PHE A 193 10.25 -7.33 -41.10
N SER A 194 10.81 -8.43 -41.60
CA SER A 194 10.67 -8.85 -43.00
C SER A 194 9.89 -10.17 -43.07
N LEU A 195 9.17 -10.40 -44.16
CA LEU A 195 8.52 -11.67 -44.45
C LEU A 195 9.12 -12.27 -45.73
N THR A 196 9.39 -13.57 -45.70
CA THR A 196 9.82 -14.34 -46.87
C THR A 196 9.02 -15.63 -46.98
N GLY A 197 8.33 -15.81 -48.10
CA GLY A 197 7.64 -17.04 -48.46
C GLY A 197 8.58 -18.02 -49.16
N SER A 198 8.58 -19.28 -48.72
CA SER A 198 9.39 -20.34 -49.32
C SER A 198 8.61 -21.66 -49.41
N ASN A 199 9.18 -22.67 -50.06
CA ASN A 199 8.59 -24.01 -50.20
C ASN A 199 7.16 -24.02 -50.80
N GLY A 200 6.88 -23.15 -51.77
CA GLY A 200 5.58 -23.05 -52.45
C GLY A 200 4.65 -21.96 -51.93
N LEU A 201 5.03 -21.26 -50.85
CA LEU A 201 4.29 -20.12 -50.32
C LEU A 201 4.58 -18.85 -51.14
N THR A 202 3.75 -18.56 -52.13
CA THR A 202 3.84 -17.33 -52.96
C THR A 202 2.90 -16.25 -52.47
N GLY A 203 3.28 -14.96 -52.59
CA GLY A 203 2.40 -13.83 -52.22
C GLY A 203 2.52 -13.40 -50.76
N PHE A 204 3.57 -13.86 -50.05
CA PHE A 204 3.85 -13.61 -48.64
C PHE A 204 5.24 -12.99 -48.43
N ASP A 205 5.88 -12.50 -49.50
CA ASP A 205 7.15 -11.79 -49.40
C ASP A 205 6.93 -10.32 -49.02
N ASN A 206 7.97 -9.68 -48.48
CA ASN A 206 7.92 -8.25 -48.18
C ASN A 206 7.58 -7.39 -49.42
N ALA A 207 7.98 -7.82 -50.61
CA ALA A 207 7.64 -7.17 -51.88
C ALA A 207 6.14 -7.31 -52.25
N ASP A 208 5.45 -8.32 -51.70
CA ASP A 208 4.01 -8.53 -51.88
C ASP A 208 3.17 -7.81 -50.81
N ALA A 209 3.81 -7.05 -49.92
CA ALA A 209 3.17 -6.33 -48.84
C ALA A 209 3.34 -4.81 -48.98
N THR A 210 2.38 -4.06 -48.46
CA THR A 210 2.49 -2.61 -48.28
C THR A 210 2.67 -2.32 -46.78
N ILE A 211 3.79 -1.67 -46.42
CA ILE A 211 4.00 -1.18 -45.06
C ILE A 211 3.10 0.02 -44.82
N THR A 212 2.12 -0.11 -43.92
CA THR A 212 1.15 0.93 -43.57
C THR A 212 1.53 1.72 -42.33
N SER A 213 2.45 1.20 -41.51
CA SER A 213 3.10 1.90 -40.40
C SER A 213 4.52 1.33 -40.26
N THR A 214 5.51 2.22 -40.17
CA THR A 214 6.92 1.85 -40.03
C THR A 214 7.28 1.71 -38.56
N ALA A 215 8.05 0.67 -38.23
CA ALA A 215 8.67 0.55 -36.91
C ALA A 215 9.62 1.74 -36.67
N GLN A 216 9.47 2.39 -35.52
CA GLN A 216 10.31 3.51 -35.13
C GLN A 216 10.29 3.65 -33.60
N ASP A 217 11.40 4.12 -33.04
CA ASP A 217 11.52 4.40 -31.60
C ASP A 217 10.75 5.65 -31.18
N ALA A 218 10.34 5.69 -29.92
CA ALA A 218 9.96 6.94 -29.30
C ALA A 218 11.22 7.80 -29.09
N GLN A 219 11.06 9.11 -29.24
CA GLN A 219 12.13 10.06 -29.03
C GLN A 219 11.61 11.25 -28.21
N ILE A 220 12.32 11.53 -27.12
CA ILE A 220 12.14 12.76 -26.34
C ILE A 220 13.46 13.53 -26.31
N LYS A 221 13.38 14.84 -26.04
CA LYS A 221 14.56 15.61 -25.62
C LYS A 221 14.37 16.08 -24.20
N VAL A 222 15.32 15.75 -23.33
CA VAL A 222 15.38 16.23 -21.94
C VAL A 222 16.56 17.19 -21.82
N ASN A 223 16.30 18.47 -21.56
CA ASN A 223 17.30 19.53 -21.52
C ASN A 223 18.20 19.58 -22.78
N GLY A 224 17.62 19.27 -23.94
CA GLY A 224 18.31 19.22 -25.23
C GLY A 224 19.03 17.90 -25.53
N VAL A 225 19.15 16.99 -24.55
CA VAL A 225 19.69 15.64 -24.75
C VAL A 225 18.61 14.77 -25.35
N THR A 226 18.90 14.14 -26.49
CA THR A 226 17.97 13.24 -27.16
C THR A 226 18.02 11.86 -26.52
N VAL A 227 16.87 11.36 -26.10
CA VAL A 227 16.72 10.04 -25.49
C VAL A 227 15.74 9.25 -26.35
N ASN A 228 16.12 8.03 -26.70
CA ASN A 228 15.32 7.11 -27.50
C ASN A 228 14.81 5.96 -26.62
N SER A 229 13.64 5.43 -26.95
CA SER A 229 13.10 4.23 -26.32
C SER A 229 12.34 3.40 -27.35
N ALA A 230 12.44 2.07 -27.27
CA ALA A 230 11.64 1.17 -28.09
C ALA A 230 10.14 1.24 -27.75
N THR A 231 9.78 1.79 -26.58
CA THR A 231 8.39 1.99 -26.15
C THR A 231 8.09 3.46 -25.93
N ASN A 232 6.82 3.80 -25.70
CA ASN A 232 6.43 5.17 -25.32
C ASN A 232 6.78 5.52 -23.86
N ARG A 233 7.38 4.58 -23.12
CA ARG A 233 7.89 4.80 -21.78
C ARG A 233 9.42 4.88 -21.81
N PHE A 234 9.94 5.88 -21.11
CA PHE A 234 11.35 6.11 -20.92
C PHE A 234 11.60 5.95 -19.42
N ASP A 235 12.05 4.77 -19.04
CA ASP A 235 12.34 4.43 -17.65
C ASP A 235 13.68 5.02 -17.22
N ASP A 236 13.71 5.56 -16.00
CA ASP A 236 14.91 6.07 -15.31
C ASP A 236 15.83 6.95 -16.18
N VAL A 237 15.23 7.83 -17.00
CA VAL A 237 15.97 8.81 -17.83
C VAL A 237 16.81 9.73 -16.95
N LEU A 238 16.28 10.02 -15.75
CA LEU A 238 17.04 10.55 -14.63
C LEU A 238 16.81 9.59 -13.46
N ASP A 239 17.70 9.61 -12.47
CA ASP A 239 17.56 8.77 -11.28
C ASP A 239 16.19 8.96 -10.62
N GLY A 240 15.39 7.89 -10.57
CA GLY A 240 14.02 7.89 -10.07
C GLY A 240 13.00 8.67 -10.90
N VAL A 241 13.29 9.13 -12.12
CA VAL A 241 12.35 9.86 -12.97
C VAL A 241 12.14 9.15 -14.29
N SER A 242 10.91 8.74 -14.53
CA SER A 242 10.49 8.13 -15.79
C SER A 242 9.48 9.01 -16.52
N PHE A 243 9.56 9.02 -17.84
CA PHE A 243 8.66 9.78 -18.71
C PHE A 243 7.78 8.84 -19.52
N THR A 244 6.50 9.15 -19.66
CA THR A 244 5.60 8.42 -20.56
C THR A 244 5.05 9.39 -21.61
N ALA A 245 5.47 9.20 -22.86
CA ALA A 245 5.03 9.99 -23.99
C ALA A 245 3.63 9.54 -24.44
N LYS A 246 2.67 10.46 -24.42
CA LYS A 246 1.27 10.21 -24.84
C LYS A 246 0.97 10.79 -26.21
N GLN A 247 1.61 11.90 -26.57
CA GLN A 247 1.42 12.57 -27.86
C GLN A 247 2.71 13.23 -28.33
N ALA A 248 3.12 12.93 -29.58
CA ALA A 248 4.22 13.64 -30.23
C ALA A 248 3.80 15.05 -30.66
N GLN A 249 4.55 16.05 -30.21
CA GLN A 249 4.41 17.45 -30.60
C GLN A 249 5.82 18.02 -30.81
N PRO A 250 6.46 17.72 -31.96
CA PRO A 250 7.83 18.15 -32.23
C PRO A 250 8.01 19.66 -32.05
N GLY A 251 9.08 20.04 -31.35
CA GLY A 251 9.41 21.45 -31.08
C GLY A 251 8.61 22.14 -29.97
N LEU A 252 7.58 21.51 -29.38
CA LEU A 252 6.94 22.04 -28.16
C LEU A 252 7.76 21.64 -26.93
N VAL A 253 8.41 22.62 -26.31
CA VAL A 253 9.13 22.44 -25.04
C VAL A 253 8.16 22.54 -23.88
N GLN A 254 8.03 21.46 -23.13
CA GLN A 254 7.23 21.38 -21.90
C GLN A 254 8.14 21.58 -20.70
N GLN A 255 7.64 22.27 -19.67
CA GLN A 255 8.34 22.36 -18.40
C GLN A 255 7.82 21.27 -17.48
N VAL A 256 8.73 20.44 -16.99
CA VAL A 256 8.49 19.45 -15.94
C VAL A 256 9.10 19.97 -14.65
N SER A 257 8.28 20.12 -13.62
CA SER A 257 8.72 20.56 -12.30
C SER A 257 8.48 19.45 -11.29
N ILE A 258 9.57 19.01 -10.65
CA ILE A 258 9.55 18.07 -9.54
C ILE A 258 9.77 18.86 -8.27
N GLN A 259 8.79 18.85 -7.37
CA GLN A 259 8.82 19.60 -6.11
C GLN A 259 8.28 18.73 -4.97
N ARG A 260 8.53 19.13 -3.72
CA ARG A 260 7.87 18.51 -2.57
C ARG A 260 6.36 18.71 -2.67
N ASP A 261 5.56 17.68 -2.38
CA ASP A 261 4.11 17.77 -2.40
C ASP A 261 3.57 18.47 -1.14
N THR A 262 3.70 19.79 -1.10
CA THR A 262 3.22 20.60 0.03
C THR A 262 1.70 20.62 0.13
N SER A 263 0.98 20.36 -0.97
CA SER A 263 -0.48 20.37 -1.00
C SER A 263 -1.06 19.18 -0.24
N ALA A 264 -0.53 17.98 -0.47
CA ALA A 264 -0.94 16.79 0.28
C ALA A 264 -0.67 16.94 1.80
N VAL A 265 0.46 17.54 2.17
CA VAL A 265 0.80 17.79 3.57
C VAL A 265 -0.13 18.84 4.20
N GLU A 266 -0.46 19.92 3.48
CA GLU A 266 -1.40 20.94 3.95
C GLU A 266 -2.78 20.33 4.25
N GLU A 267 -3.29 19.51 3.33
CA GLU A 267 -4.57 18.82 3.47
C GLU A 267 -4.56 17.86 4.66
N ALA A 268 -3.50 17.07 4.83
CA ALA A 268 -3.39 16.15 5.96
C ALA A 268 -3.37 16.89 7.32
N VAL A 269 -2.72 18.06 7.41
CA VAL A 269 -2.73 18.87 8.65
C VAL A 269 -4.11 19.47 8.91
N LYS A 270 -4.82 19.91 7.87
CA LYS A 270 -6.21 20.39 7.98
C LYS A 270 -7.13 19.27 8.49
N ASP A 271 -7.00 18.08 7.92
CA ASP A 271 -7.77 16.91 8.31
C ASP A 271 -7.46 16.50 9.74
N PHE A 272 -6.20 16.54 10.17
CA PHE A 272 -5.82 16.28 11.56
C PHE A 272 -6.55 17.21 12.55
N VAL A 273 -6.58 18.52 12.27
CA VAL A 273 -7.27 19.50 13.12
C VAL A 273 -8.78 19.22 13.14
N LEU A 274 -9.38 18.96 11.98
CA LEU A 274 -10.80 18.66 11.85
C LEU A 274 -11.20 17.39 12.61
N VAL A 275 -10.46 16.30 12.39
CA VAL A 275 -10.72 14.98 12.96
C VAL A 275 -10.44 14.97 14.47
N TYR A 276 -9.43 15.70 14.94
CA TYR A 276 -9.21 15.91 16.37
C TYR A 276 -10.37 16.66 17.02
N ASN A 277 -10.89 17.72 16.38
CA ASN A 277 -12.03 18.48 16.90
C ASN A 277 -13.31 17.63 16.97
N GLN A 278 -13.57 16.81 15.95
CA GLN A 278 -14.66 15.84 15.98
C GLN A 278 -14.51 14.83 17.12
N LEU A 279 -13.30 14.32 17.37
CA LEU A 279 -13.04 13.44 18.51
C LEU A 279 -13.31 14.16 19.84
N GLN A 280 -12.89 15.42 19.99
CA GLN A 280 -13.18 16.20 21.19
C GLN A 280 -14.70 16.38 21.41
N GLU A 281 -15.47 16.62 20.36
CA GLU A 281 -16.93 16.69 20.43
C GLU A 281 -17.53 15.36 20.90
N ILE A 282 -17.09 14.23 20.34
CA ILE A 282 -17.53 12.89 20.75
C ILE A 282 -17.20 12.65 22.23
N LEU A 283 -15.98 12.93 22.66
CA LEU A 283 -15.55 12.75 24.06
C LEU A 283 -16.36 13.62 25.01
N LYS A 284 -16.67 14.87 24.60
CA LYS A 284 -17.50 15.81 25.36
C LYS A 284 -18.94 15.32 25.45
N ASP A 285 -19.51 14.82 24.35
CA ASP A 285 -20.87 14.31 24.32
C ASP A 285 -21.02 13.06 25.21
N LEU A 286 -20.12 12.08 25.06
CA LEU A 286 -20.09 10.87 25.88
C LEU A 286 -19.94 11.16 27.37
N GLY A 287 -19.13 12.16 27.72
CA GLY A 287 -18.86 12.57 29.11
C GLY A 287 -19.83 13.60 29.68
N SER A 288 -20.84 14.02 28.92
CA SER A 288 -21.74 15.11 29.29
C SER A 288 -22.61 14.79 30.50
N ASN A 289 -22.75 15.75 31.42
CA ASN A 289 -23.70 15.66 32.54
C ASN A 289 -25.07 16.30 32.19
N ARG A 290 -25.32 16.61 30.92
CA ARG A 290 -26.54 17.29 30.46
C ARG A 290 -27.75 16.36 30.51
N GLU A 291 -28.87 16.84 31.02
CA GLU A 291 -30.15 16.14 30.89
C GLU A 291 -30.73 16.35 29.50
N LEU A 292 -31.07 15.24 28.82
CA LEU A 292 -31.76 15.24 27.53
C LEU A 292 -33.26 15.53 27.69
N THR A 293 -33.79 16.36 26.81
CA THR A 293 -35.25 16.56 26.66
C THR A 293 -35.93 15.29 26.13
N ALA A 294 -37.27 15.24 26.18
CA ALA A 294 -38.02 14.10 25.65
C ALA A 294 -37.78 13.88 24.15
N ALA A 295 -37.73 14.97 23.36
CA ALA A 295 -37.47 14.89 21.92
C ALA A 295 -36.06 14.40 21.60
N GLU A 296 -35.05 14.83 22.36
CA GLU A 296 -33.66 14.39 22.16
C GLU A 296 -33.44 12.92 22.54
N LYS A 297 -34.22 12.38 23.50
CA LYS A 297 -34.14 10.95 23.85
C LYS A 297 -34.61 10.03 22.72
N ASP A 298 -35.45 10.55 21.83
CA ASP A 298 -36.00 9.81 20.68
C ASP A 298 -35.14 10.02 19.42
N ASP A 299 -34.13 10.89 19.47
CA ASP A 299 -33.23 11.17 18.35
C ASP A 299 -31.95 10.33 18.46
N PRO A 300 -31.62 9.52 17.42
CA PRO A 300 -30.45 8.64 17.44
C PRO A 300 -29.12 9.38 17.56
N THR A 301 -29.05 10.68 17.26
CA THR A 301 -27.83 11.47 17.42
C THR A 301 -27.42 11.67 18.89
N PHE A 302 -28.36 11.55 19.83
CA PHE A 302 -28.11 11.68 21.27
C PHE A 302 -28.08 10.33 22.01
N GLU A 303 -28.05 9.21 21.28
CA GLU A 303 -28.12 7.86 21.87
C GLU A 303 -27.06 7.64 22.96
N PHE A 304 -25.85 8.19 22.76
CA PHE A 304 -24.72 8.02 23.68
C PHE A 304 -24.40 9.25 24.54
N THR A 305 -25.19 10.33 24.45
CA THR A 305 -24.94 11.55 25.22
C THR A 305 -24.97 11.25 26.73
N GLY A 306 -23.86 11.56 27.40
CA GLY A 306 -23.68 11.34 28.84
C GLY A 306 -23.58 9.87 29.27
N ALA A 307 -23.51 8.92 28.33
CA ALA A 307 -23.42 7.49 28.65
C ALA A 307 -22.17 7.12 29.46
N LEU A 308 -21.10 7.93 29.37
CA LEU A 308 -19.84 7.78 30.08
C LEU A 308 -19.58 8.93 31.07
N ALA A 309 -20.63 9.65 31.50
CA ALA A 309 -20.55 10.67 32.52
C ALA A 309 -19.85 10.15 33.80
N GLY A 310 -18.78 10.83 34.22
CA GLY A 310 -17.98 10.46 35.39
C GLY A 310 -17.06 9.24 35.21
N ASN A 311 -17.04 8.60 34.03
CA ASN A 311 -16.21 7.42 33.77
C ASN A 311 -14.70 7.77 33.89
N PRO A 312 -13.92 7.01 34.69
CA PRO A 312 -12.49 7.30 34.89
C PRO A 312 -11.65 7.01 33.63
N VAL A 313 -12.04 6.05 32.79
CA VAL A 313 -11.33 5.70 31.54
C VAL A 313 -11.46 6.83 30.53
N LEU A 314 -12.68 7.37 30.35
CA LEU A 314 -12.91 8.53 29.48
C LEU A 314 -12.10 9.74 29.92
N ARG A 315 -12.11 10.06 31.23
CA ARG A 315 -11.32 11.16 31.78
C ARG A 315 -9.82 10.95 31.57
N SER A 316 -9.31 9.75 31.84
CA SER A 316 -7.90 9.41 31.60
C SER A 316 -7.50 9.62 30.15
N LEU A 317 -8.34 9.18 29.21
CA LEU A 317 -8.12 9.39 27.77
C LEU A 317 -8.07 10.88 27.41
N GLN A 318 -9.03 11.68 27.90
CA GLN A 318 -9.05 13.13 27.68
C GLN A 318 -7.78 13.80 28.22
N PHE A 319 -7.29 13.39 29.40
CA PHE A 319 -6.03 13.89 29.96
C PHE A 319 -4.82 13.52 29.10
N GLN A 320 -4.73 12.28 28.64
CA GLN A 320 -3.61 11.81 27.81
C GLN A 320 -3.60 12.48 26.44
N LEU A 321 -4.75 12.61 25.77
CA LEU A 321 -4.84 13.31 24.49
C LEU A 321 -4.42 14.78 24.61
N ARG A 322 -4.85 15.44 25.69
CA ARG A 322 -4.45 16.82 25.96
C ARG A 322 -2.95 16.91 26.25
N ASP A 323 -2.43 16.04 27.13
CA ASP A 323 -1.01 15.98 27.49
C ASP A 323 -0.12 15.73 26.26
N SER A 324 -0.56 14.83 25.38
CA SER A 324 0.10 14.54 24.11
C SER A 324 0.37 15.80 23.29
N ILE A 325 -0.57 16.73 23.27
CA ILE A 325 -0.52 17.96 22.47
C ILE A 325 0.14 19.12 23.22
N THR A 326 0.03 19.17 24.54
CA THR A 326 0.57 20.28 25.33
C THR A 326 2.02 20.11 25.74
N THR A 327 2.50 18.87 25.84
CA THR A 327 3.87 18.58 26.27
C THR A 327 4.84 18.76 25.09
N PRO A 328 5.90 19.57 25.21
CA PRO A 328 6.87 19.76 24.14
C PRO A 328 7.49 18.44 23.66
N LEU A 329 7.82 18.37 22.38
CA LEU A 329 8.40 17.18 21.77
C LEU A 329 9.87 16.95 22.22
N PRO A 330 10.21 15.78 22.79
CA PRO A 330 11.60 15.36 22.97
C PRO A 330 12.32 15.21 21.64
N GLY A 331 13.61 15.55 21.60
CA GLY A 331 14.42 15.46 20.38
C GLY A 331 14.13 16.55 19.34
N GLN A 332 13.26 17.52 19.63
CA GLN A 332 13.01 18.70 18.79
C GLN A 332 13.54 19.97 19.45
N GLN A 333 14.16 20.84 18.64
CA GLN A 333 14.64 22.14 19.11
C GLN A 333 13.53 23.20 19.07
N PRO A 334 13.44 24.11 20.06
CA PRO A 334 12.55 25.26 19.96
C PRO A 334 12.83 26.11 18.71
N PRO A 335 11.81 26.65 18.02
CA PRO A 335 10.38 26.64 18.39
C PRO A 335 9.59 25.41 17.92
N PHE A 336 10.17 24.54 17.10
CA PHE A 336 9.50 23.40 16.44
C PHE A 336 9.23 22.19 17.35
N ASN A 337 9.25 22.39 18.66
CA ASN A 337 8.86 21.40 19.66
C ASN A 337 7.41 21.59 20.15
N THR A 338 6.64 22.51 19.54
CA THR A 338 5.24 22.82 19.88
C THR A 338 4.36 22.95 18.63
N LEU A 339 3.08 22.60 18.72
CA LEU A 339 2.12 22.79 17.61
C LEU A 339 1.90 24.26 17.24
N SER A 340 2.05 25.19 18.19
CA SER A 340 1.90 26.62 17.92
C SER A 340 2.92 27.14 16.90
N SER A 341 4.09 26.50 16.78
CA SER A 341 5.12 26.88 15.81
C SER A 341 4.70 26.67 14.36
N ILE A 342 3.74 25.77 14.13
CA ILE A 342 3.22 25.42 12.79
C ILE A 342 1.83 26.01 12.54
N GLY A 343 1.39 26.95 13.39
CA GLY A 343 0.08 27.59 13.29
C GLY A 343 -1.08 26.78 13.87
N VAL A 344 -0.83 25.70 14.62
CA VAL A 344 -1.89 24.92 15.29
C VAL A 344 -1.94 25.31 16.77
N SER A 345 -3.06 25.85 17.23
CA SER A 345 -3.23 26.32 18.62
C SER A 345 -4.36 25.61 19.34
N LEU A 346 -4.22 25.39 20.65
CA LEU A 346 -5.23 24.78 21.50
C LEU A 346 -6.11 25.85 22.14
N LYS A 347 -7.42 25.79 21.90
CA LYS A 347 -8.43 26.65 22.54
C LYS A 347 -8.72 26.20 23.96
N ILE A 348 -9.33 27.11 24.74
CA ILE A 348 -9.73 26.85 26.13
C ILE A 348 -10.73 25.69 26.24
N ASP A 349 -11.56 25.48 25.22
CA ASP A 349 -12.52 24.38 25.16
C ASP A 349 -11.91 23.02 24.78
N GLY A 350 -10.60 22.98 24.51
CA GLY A 350 -9.86 21.76 24.15
C GLY A 350 -9.80 21.47 22.65
N THR A 351 -10.44 22.29 21.80
CA THR A 351 -10.36 22.17 20.34
C THR A 351 -9.10 22.82 19.77
N LEU A 352 -8.68 22.40 18.58
CA LEU A 352 -7.58 22.98 17.82
C LEU A 352 -8.08 24.02 16.81
N GLU A 353 -7.27 25.06 16.63
CA GLU A 353 -7.42 26.08 15.59
C GLU A 353 -6.20 26.10 14.69
N LEU A 354 -6.42 26.19 13.38
CA LEU A 354 -5.36 26.27 12.38
C LEU A 354 -5.25 27.68 11.82
N ASN A 355 -4.04 28.24 11.85
CA ASN A 355 -3.66 29.40 11.06
C ASN A 355 -2.98 28.94 9.77
N GLU A 356 -3.76 28.89 8.68
CA GLU A 356 -3.29 28.44 7.37
C GLU A 356 -2.14 29.29 6.82
N SER A 357 -2.08 30.59 7.13
CA SER A 357 -0.97 31.44 6.68
C SER A 357 0.37 31.08 7.33
N GLN A 358 0.34 30.69 8.62
CA GLN A 358 1.52 30.22 9.33
C GLN A 358 1.93 28.82 8.89
N LEU A 359 0.96 27.91 8.71
CA LEU A 359 1.21 26.59 8.16
C LEU A 359 1.85 26.68 6.77
N ASN A 360 1.30 27.50 5.87
CA ASN A 360 1.84 27.70 4.53
C ASN A 360 3.25 28.30 4.54
N ASN A 361 3.58 29.16 5.50
CA ASN A 361 4.96 29.64 5.68
C ASN A 361 5.89 28.48 6.06
N VAL A 362 5.50 27.67 7.03
CA VAL A 362 6.31 26.52 7.49
C VAL A 362 6.43 25.46 6.38
N LEU A 363 5.37 25.14 5.65
CA LEU A 363 5.39 24.20 4.52
C LEU A 363 6.40 24.62 3.44
N ASN A 364 6.46 25.90 3.11
CA ASN A 364 7.33 26.38 2.03
C ASN A 364 8.79 26.57 2.47
N ASN A 365 9.03 26.87 3.74
CA ASN A 365 10.36 27.27 4.21
C ASN A 365 11.02 26.27 5.20
N ASN A 366 10.23 25.43 5.87
CA ASN A 366 10.66 24.63 7.03
C ASN A 366 9.92 23.26 7.10
N ILE A 367 9.68 22.61 5.96
CA ILE A 367 8.92 21.36 5.91
C ILE A 367 9.61 20.19 6.64
N GLU A 368 10.93 20.19 6.74
CA GLU A 368 11.67 19.17 7.51
C GLU A 368 11.40 19.31 9.01
N GLN A 369 11.28 20.54 9.50
CA GLN A 369 10.88 20.82 10.87
C GLN A 369 9.40 20.49 11.08
N LEU A 370 8.53 20.76 10.10
CA LEU A 370 7.12 20.34 10.13
C LEU A 370 6.98 18.82 10.21
N ALA A 371 7.77 18.08 9.42
CA ALA A 371 7.82 16.63 9.46
C ALA A 371 8.18 16.15 10.87
N GLY A 372 9.18 16.77 11.49
CA GLY A 372 9.58 16.50 12.87
C GLY A 372 8.52 16.84 13.93
N VAL A 373 7.64 17.81 13.66
CA VAL A 373 6.52 18.16 14.56
C VAL A 373 5.45 17.08 14.58
N PHE A 374 5.14 16.42 13.47
CA PHE A 374 4.06 15.43 13.39
C PHE A 374 4.53 13.98 13.42
N SER A 375 5.55 13.68 12.62
CA SER A 375 6.06 12.33 12.43
C SER A 375 7.19 12.02 13.38
N LYS A 376 7.36 10.74 13.68
CA LYS A 376 8.56 10.24 14.32
C LYS A 376 9.66 10.20 13.27
N GLY A 377 10.48 11.24 13.22
CA GLY A 377 11.46 11.45 12.14
C GLY A 377 12.88 11.46 12.66
N GLY A 378 13.81 11.00 11.82
CA GLY A 378 15.22 11.27 11.98
C GLY A 378 15.65 12.40 11.05
N GLN A 379 16.44 13.35 11.56
CA GLN A 379 17.17 14.32 10.75
C GLN A 379 18.65 13.96 10.79
N SER A 380 19.38 14.21 9.71
CA SER A 380 20.84 14.15 9.74
C SER A 380 21.42 15.56 9.63
N ASP A 381 22.55 15.77 10.31
CA ASP A 381 23.37 16.97 10.12
C ASP A 381 24.33 16.86 8.91
N ASN A 382 24.39 15.69 8.26
CA ASN A 382 25.24 15.43 7.10
C ASN A 382 24.40 15.04 5.86
N SER A 383 24.60 15.76 4.75
CA SER A 383 23.90 15.52 3.48
C SER A 383 24.18 14.16 2.83
N LEU A 384 25.24 13.47 3.24
CA LEU A 384 25.56 12.12 2.78
C LEU A 384 24.75 11.03 3.51
N ILE A 385 24.03 11.38 4.57
CA ILE A 385 23.15 10.48 5.31
C ILE A 385 21.71 10.96 5.14
N GLN A 386 20.87 10.12 4.55
CA GLN A 386 19.46 10.41 4.36
C GLN A 386 18.64 9.47 5.24
N VAL A 387 17.93 9.99 6.24
CA VAL A 387 16.99 9.16 7.00
C VAL A 387 15.80 8.82 6.11
N VAL A 388 15.52 7.53 5.99
CA VAL A 388 14.48 6.99 5.11
C VAL A 388 13.25 6.59 5.90
N ASN A 389 13.39 6.04 7.10
CA ASN A 389 12.22 5.64 7.87
C ASN A 389 12.55 5.53 9.36
N THR A 390 11.54 5.64 10.21
CA THR A 390 11.62 5.21 11.60
C THR A 390 10.36 4.42 11.96
N THR A 391 10.39 3.70 13.08
CA THR A 391 9.23 2.94 13.58
C THR A 391 8.89 3.32 15.01
N ASP A 392 7.77 2.80 15.51
CA ASP A 392 7.39 2.84 16.93
C ASP A 392 8.51 2.35 17.87
N ARG A 393 9.37 1.44 17.40
CA ARG A 393 10.50 0.90 18.18
C ARG A 393 11.75 1.77 18.20
N THR A 394 11.89 2.72 17.30
CA THR A 394 13.08 3.59 17.23
C THR A 394 13.05 4.56 18.41
N GLN A 395 14.05 4.62 19.27
CA GLN A 395 14.00 5.56 20.40
C GLN A 395 14.39 6.96 19.93
N ALA A 396 13.79 8.00 20.52
CA ALA A 396 14.25 9.37 20.28
C ALA A 396 15.63 9.57 20.92
N GLY A 397 16.48 10.35 20.27
CA GLY A 397 17.86 10.58 20.68
C GLY A 397 18.79 10.84 19.50
N ASP A 398 20.04 11.14 19.82
CA ASP A 398 21.09 11.39 18.84
C ASP A 398 21.93 10.13 18.62
N TYR A 399 22.13 9.77 17.36
CA TYR A 399 22.92 8.62 16.92
C TYR A 399 24.09 9.10 16.07
N GLU A 400 25.26 8.52 16.25
CA GLU A 400 26.45 8.86 15.45
C GLU A 400 26.78 7.73 14.47
N VAL A 401 26.94 8.07 13.20
CA VAL A 401 27.25 7.11 12.13
C VAL A 401 28.74 7.15 11.82
N PHE A 402 29.41 6.00 11.91
CA PHE A 402 30.82 5.84 11.54
C PHE A 402 30.94 4.88 10.36
N LEU A 403 31.81 5.19 9.38
CA LEU A 403 32.00 4.38 8.19
C LEU A 403 33.35 3.65 8.17
N THR A 404 33.34 2.41 7.70
CA THR A 404 34.55 1.62 7.40
C THR A 404 34.67 1.29 5.91
N SER A 405 33.55 1.25 5.18
CA SER A 405 33.51 1.19 3.72
C SER A 405 32.22 1.80 3.20
N VAL A 406 32.26 2.40 2.01
CA VAL A 406 31.05 2.79 1.27
C VAL A 406 30.52 1.60 0.45
N ALA A 407 29.27 1.68 0.00
CA ALA A 407 28.74 0.70 -0.93
C ALA A 407 29.32 0.90 -2.34
N GLU A 408 29.53 -0.22 -3.02
CA GLU A 408 30.06 -0.30 -4.38
C GLU A 408 29.07 -1.04 -5.28
N ARG A 409 29.08 -0.70 -6.57
CA ARG A 409 28.33 -1.37 -7.63
C ARG A 409 29.23 -2.36 -8.36
N ALA A 410 28.67 -3.39 -8.99
CA ALA A 410 29.44 -4.24 -9.89
C ALA A 410 29.90 -3.44 -11.10
N VAL A 411 31.21 -3.46 -11.35
CA VAL A 411 31.85 -2.85 -12.53
C VAL A 411 32.76 -3.88 -13.16
N LEU A 412 32.33 -4.44 -14.29
CA LEU A 412 33.11 -5.37 -15.09
C LEU A 412 33.87 -4.56 -16.14
N ASN A 413 35.20 -4.57 -16.04
CA ASN A 413 36.08 -3.92 -17.01
C ASN A 413 36.58 -4.97 -18.01
N GLY A 414 36.33 -4.73 -19.30
CA GLY A 414 36.90 -5.50 -20.39
C GLY A 414 38.38 -5.24 -20.59
N GLY A 415 39.01 -6.07 -21.41
CA GLY A 415 40.36 -5.85 -21.93
C GLY A 415 40.40 -4.77 -23.01
N ALA A 416 41.61 -4.54 -23.53
CA ALA A 416 41.83 -3.58 -24.61
C ALA A 416 41.14 -4.04 -25.91
N VAL A 417 40.42 -3.12 -26.55
CA VAL A 417 39.75 -3.31 -27.84
C VAL A 417 40.78 -3.31 -28.97
N ASN A 418 40.66 -4.28 -29.88
CA ASN A 418 41.48 -4.38 -31.09
C ASN A 418 40.65 -3.96 -32.30
N LEU A 419 40.94 -2.77 -32.83
CA LEU A 419 40.23 -2.19 -33.96
C LEU A 419 40.88 -2.60 -35.29
N ASP A 420 40.06 -2.77 -36.32
CA ASP A 420 40.54 -2.99 -37.68
C ASP A 420 41.12 -1.71 -38.30
N VAL A 421 41.53 -1.80 -39.57
CA VAL A 421 42.10 -0.67 -40.32
C VAL A 421 41.12 0.51 -40.53
N ASN A 422 39.82 0.27 -40.36
CA ASN A 422 38.77 1.28 -40.47
C ASN A 422 38.35 1.84 -39.10
N GLY A 423 38.96 1.36 -38.01
CA GLY A 423 38.59 1.75 -36.64
C GLY A 423 37.36 1.02 -36.12
N GLU A 424 37.05 -0.15 -36.66
CA GLU A 424 35.86 -0.94 -36.33
C GLU A 424 36.20 -2.23 -35.56
N ILE A 425 35.25 -2.69 -34.76
CA ILE A 425 35.26 -3.99 -34.09
C ILE A 425 34.56 -4.98 -35.02
N VAL A 426 35.26 -6.04 -35.41
CA VAL A 426 34.72 -7.08 -36.29
C VAL A 426 34.29 -8.29 -35.46
N LEU A 427 33.01 -8.66 -35.57
CA LEU A 427 32.42 -9.86 -34.99
C LEU A 427 32.22 -10.94 -36.05
N GLY A 428 32.64 -12.17 -35.73
CA GLY A 428 32.39 -13.35 -36.55
C GLY A 428 30.98 -13.93 -36.37
N ALA A 429 30.62 -14.91 -37.22
CA ALA A 429 29.37 -15.65 -37.06
C ALA A 429 29.38 -16.48 -35.76
N GLY A 430 28.24 -16.51 -35.07
CA GLY A 430 28.08 -17.23 -33.79
C GLY A 430 28.69 -16.51 -32.58
N ALA A 431 28.87 -15.18 -32.66
CA ALA A 431 29.29 -14.38 -31.52
C ALA A 431 28.20 -14.41 -30.44
N GLN A 432 28.56 -14.84 -29.23
CA GLN A 432 27.61 -14.96 -28.12
C GLN A 432 28.32 -14.87 -26.76
N PHE A 433 27.56 -14.55 -25.72
CA PHE A 433 27.98 -14.77 -24.34
C PHE A 433 26.78 -15.05 -23.45
N ASP A 434 27.03 -15.74 -22.35
CA ASP A 434 26.08 -15.93 -21.27
C ASP A 434 26.26 -14.83 -20.23
N LEU A 435 25.15 -14.17 -19.86
CA LEU A 435 25.09 -13.10 -18.89
C LEU A 435 24.29 -13.54 -17.66
N VAL A 436 24.88 -13.35 -16.48
CA VAL A 436 24.18 -13.42 -15.19
C VAL A 436 24.19 -12.04 -14.57
N PHE A 437 22.99 -11.52 -14.26
CA PHE A 437 22.80 -10.24 -13.58
C PHE A 437 22.17 -10.48 -12.19
N ASN A 438 22.79 -9.90 -11.15
CA ASN A 438 22.35 -9.98 -9.76
C ASN A 438 22.08 -11.41 -9.24
N GLY A 439 22.89 -12.38 -9.67
CA GLY A 439 22.77 -13.79 -9.26
C GLY A 439 21.55 -14.54 -9.79
N ASN A 440 20.87 -14.00 -10.82
CA ASN A 440 19.70 -14.64 -11.45
C ASN A 440 20.10 -15.69 -12.50
N GLU A 441 19.10 -16.22 -13.22
CA GLU A 441 19.33 -17.18 -14.29
C GLU A 441 20.25 -16.64 -15.38
N SER A 442 21.09 -17.52 -15.92
CA SER A 442 22.01 -17.21 -17.01
C SER A 442 21.26 -17.09 -18.32
N VAL A 443 21.53 -16.02 -19.06
CA VAL A 443 20.86 -15.73 -20.34
C VAL A 443 21.90 -15.67 -21.45
N THR A 444 21.72 -16.48 -22.48
CA THR A 444 22.57 -16.45 -23.67
C THR A 444 22.13 -15.32 -24.59
N LEU A 445 23.04 -14.39 -24.87
CA LEU A 445 22.85 -13.34 -25.86
C LEU A 445 23.65 -13.67 -27.11
N GLU A 446 22.95 -13.79 -28.25
CA GLU A 446 23.53 -14.05 -29.56
C GLU A 446 23.58 -12.76 -30.39
N PHE A 447 24.67 -12.57 -31.13
CA PHE A 447 24.93 -11.37 -31.91
C PHE A 447 25.26 -11.70 -33.36
N ALA A 448 24.73 -10.89 -34.28
CA ALA A 448 25.00 -11.03 -35.71
C ALA A 448 26.47 -10.70 -36.04
N ALA A 449 27.02 -11.38 -37.04
CA ALA A 449 28.33 -11.03 -37.58
C ALA A 449 28.29 -9.66 -38.27
N GLY A 450 29.33 -8.85 -38.10
CA GLY A 450 29.38 -7.51 -38.67
C GLY A 450 30.57 -6.70 -38.20
N SER A 451 30.70 -5.48 -38.73
CA SER A 451 31.68 -4.49 -38.29
C SER A 451 30.96 -3.32 -37.61
N TYR A 452 31.48 -2.90 -36.46
CA TYR A 452 30.84 -1.88 -35.62
C TYR A 452 31.86 -0.84 -35.16
N THR A 453 31.50 0.44 -35.17
CA THR A 453 32.28 1.44 -34.42
C THR A 453 32.17 1.16 -32.91
N PRO A 454 33.12 1.58 -32.07
CA PRO A 454 33.04 1.37 -30.62
C PRO A 454 31.72 1.86 -30.00
N GLN A 455 31.21 3.00 -30.47
CA GLN A 455 29.93 3.56 -30.01
C GLN A 455 28.72 2.74 -30.48
N ALA A 456 28.73 2.27 -31.73
CA ALA A 456 27.68 1.41 -32.25
C ALA A 456 27.66 0.05 -31.52
N PHE A 457 28.85 -0.49 -31.22
CA PHE A 457 28.98 -1.73 -30.46
C PHE A 457 28.52 -1.59 -29.01
N ALA A 458 28.90 -0.50 -28.31
CA ALA A 458 28.37 -0.22 -26.97
C ALA A 458 26.84 -0.12 -26.98
N SER A 459 26.26 0.57 -27.97
CA SER A 459 24.81 0.72 -28.10
C SER A 459 24.12 -0.61 -28.41
N MET A 460 24.73 -1.44 -29.25
CA MET A 460 24.24 -2.78 -29.56
C MET A 460 24.25 -3.67 -28.31
N LEU A 461 25.35 -3.71 -27.55
CA LEU A 461 25.41 -4.45 -26.28
C LEU A 461 24.39 -3.92 -25.27
N GLN A 462 24.32 -2.60 -25.12
CA GLN A 462 23.38 -1.94 -24.22
C GLN A 462 21.93 -2.34 -24.52
N SER A 463 21.56 -2.33 -25.81
CA SER A 463 20.24 -2.70 -26.29
C SER A 463 19.97 -4.19 -26.10
N ALA A 464 20.87 -5.05 -26.54
CA ALA A 464 20.71 -6.50 -26.42
C ALA A 464 20.54 -6.94 -24.95
N ILE A 465 21.32 -6.36 -24.03
CA ILE A 465 21.23 -6.66 -22.60
C ILE A 465 19.92 -6.14 -22.01
N ASN A 466 19.55 -4.87 -22.26
CA ASN A 466 18.38 -4.27 -21.61
C ASN A 466 17.04 -4.59 -22.29
N ASN A 467 17.04 -5.15 -23.50
CA ASN A 467 15.83 -5.63 -24.19
C ASN A 467 15.52 -7.10 -23.93
N GLU A 468 16.41 -7.82 -23.26
CA GLU A 468 16.22 -9.22 -22.95
C GLU A 468 15.13 -9.42 -21.88
N PRO A 469 14.01 -10.12 -22.18
CA PRO A 469 12.83 -10.14 -21.31
C PRO A 469 13.09 -10.65 -19.89
N THR A 470 14.00 -11.63 -19.76
CA THR A 470 14.40 -12.18 -18.45
C THR A 470 15.07 -11.11 -17.58
N LEU A 471 15.91 -10.26 -18.17
CA LEU A 471 16.63 -9.18 -17.48
C LEU A 471 15.76 -7.95 -17.22
N GLN A 472 14.80 -7.64 -18.11
CA GLN A 472 13.86 -6.52 -17.93
C GLN A 472 12.97 -6.66 -16.68
N SER A 473 12.67 -7.90 -16.29
CA SER A 473 11.90 -8.19 -15.09
C SER A 473 12.68 -7.94 -13.78
N LEU A 474 14.00 -7.81 -13.86
CA LEU A 474 14.88 -7.62 -12.71
C LEU A 474 14.98 -6.14 -12.34
N PRO A 475 15.19 -5.83 -11.04
CA PRO A 475 15.48 -4.47 -10.60
C PRO A 475 16.90 -4.07 -11.02
N GLY A 476 17.05 -2.83 -11.49
CA GLY A 476 18.33 -2.31 -12.00
C GLY A 476 18.57 -2.60 -13.48
N ARG A 477 19.63 -2.00 -14.02
CA ARG A 477 20.05 -2.13 -15.42
C ARG A 477 21.57 -2.26 -15.48
N ILE A 478 22.08 -2.77 -16.58
CA ILE A 478 23.51 -2.71 -16.88
C ILE A 478 23.71 -1.50 -17.79
N GLU A 479 24.70 -0.67 -17.49
CA GLU A 479 25.19 0.41 -18.34
C GLU A 479 26.45 -0.07 -19.06
N VAL A 480 26.48 0.08 -20.39
CA VAL A 480 27.63 -0.25 -21.22
C VAL A 480 28.29 1.03 -21.69
N ALA A 481 29.54 1.25 -21.28
CA ALA A 481 30.34 2.40 -21.68
C ALA A 481 31.61 1.95 -22.39
N PHE A 482 32.08 2.76 -23.35
CA PHE A 482 33.42 2.63 -23.91
C PHE A 482 34.30 3.73 -23.32
N ASP A 483 35.34 3.35 -22.58
CA ASP A 483 36.34 4.28 -22.08
C ASP A 483 37.44 4.46 -23.14
N GLY A 484 37.43 5.62 -23.79
CA GLY A 484 38.43 5.97 -24.81
C GLY A 484 39.85 6.11 -24.27
N ALA A 485 40.04 6.33 -22.96
CA ALA A 485 41.37 6.44 -22.36
C ALA A 485 42.02 5.07 -22.17
N SER A 486 41.26 4.09 -21.68
CA SER A 486 41.73 2.70 -21.53
C SER A 486 41.50 1.83 -22.77
N SER A 487 40.78 2.35 -23.78
CA SER A 487 40.33 1.60 -24.96
C SER A 487 39.64 0.29 -24.60
N SER A 488 38.73 0.34 -23.62
CA SER A 488 38.04 -0.84 -23.09
C SER A 488 36.54 -0.59 -22.89
N PHE A 489 35.75 -1.66 -22.89
CA PHE A 489 34.34 -1.60 -22.52
C PHE A 489 34.17 -1.83 -21.02
N GLN A 490 33.25 -1.09 -20.42
CA GLN A 490 32.85 -1.26 -19.04
C GLN A 490 31.36 -1.59 -18.97
N LEU A 491 31.02 -2.66 -18.26
CA LEU A 491 29.65 -3.04 -17.94
C LEU A 491 29.43 -2.78 -16.45
N SER A 492 28.62 -1.78 -16.15
CA SER A 492 28.35 -1.32 -14.78
C SER A 492 26.91 -1.58 -14.39
N SER A 493 26.66 -2.15 -13.21
CA SER A 493 25.31 -2.24 -12.68
C SER A 493 24.83 -0.87 -12.19
N SER A 494 23.56 -0.54 -12.38
CA SER A 494 22.95 0.64 -11.77
C SER A 494 22.69 0.47 -10.26
N GLN A 495 22.81 -0.76 -9.73
CA GLN A 495 22.59 -1.06 -8.32
C GLN A 495 23.88 -1.11 -7.52
N PHE A 496 23.79 -0.73 -6.25
CA PHE A 496 24.87 -0.80 -5.27
C PHE A 496 24.62 -1.95 -4.29
N GLY A 497 25.69 -2.54 -3.76
CA GLY A 497 25.61 -3.57 -2.73
C GLY A 497 26.04 -4.96 -3.17
N ARG A 498 25.98 -5.90 -2.24
CA ARG A 498 26.48 -7.27 -2.42
C ARG A 498 25.74 -8.08 -3.48
N ASN A 499 24.48 -7.76 -3.77
CA ASN A 499 23.70 -8.42 -4.82
C ASN A 499 23.96 -7.82 -6.20
N SER A 500 24.60 -6.65 -6.28
CA SER A 500 25.03 -6.08 -7.56
C SER A 500 26.08 -7.03 -8.14
N GLU A 501 25.72 -7.76 -9.19
CA GLU A 501 26.59 -8.73 -9.85
C GLU A 501 26.42 -8.67 -11.35
N VAL A 502 27.55 -8.65 -12.07
CA VAL A 502 27.61 -8.81 -13.52
C VAL A 502 28.61 -9.91 -13.81
N THR A 503 28.14 -11.02 -14.38
CA THR A 503 29.00 -12.12 -14.81
C THR A 503 28.81 -12.39 -16.29
N LEU A 504 29.93 -12.37 -17.02
CA LEU A 504 30.03 -12.86 -18.38
C LEU A 504 30.66 -14.25 -18.34
N SER A 505 30.08 -15.18 -19.07
CA SER A 505 30.60 -16.54 -19.23
C SER A 505 30.35 -17.05 -20.64
N ASN A 506 31.05 -18.11 -21.06
CA ASN A 506 30.91 -18.67 -22.40
C ASN A 506 31.07 -17.62 -23.52
N VAL A 507 31.97 -16.64 -23.31
CA VAL A 507 32.19 -15.55 -24.27
C VAL A 507 32.88 -16.10 -25.53
N ILE A 508 32.19 -16.01 -26.67
CA ILE A 508 32.62 -16.50 -27.97
C ILE A 508 32.57 -15.37 -29.00
N GLY A 509 33.65 -15.16 -29.74
CA GLY A 509 33.68 -14.21 -30.86
C GLY A 509 33.90 -12.73 -30.48
N PHE A 510 34.27 -12.44 -29.22
CA PHE A 510 34.47 -11.09 -28.70
C PHE A 510 35.94 -10.71 -28.43
N ASP A 511 36.91 -11.48 -28.94
CA ASP A 511 38.35 -11.22 -28.73
C ASP A 511 38.74 -9.78 -29.12
N ASN A 512 38.22 -9.29 -30.25
CA ASN A 512 38.47 -7.93 -30.72
C ASN A 512 37.79 -6.86 -29.87
N ALA A 513 36.69 -7.20 -29.20
CA ALA A 513 36.00 -6.30 -28.27
C ALA A 513 36.62 -6.33 -26.86
N GLY A 514 37.61 -7.19 -26.61
CA GLY A 514 38.26 -7.32 -25.30
C GLY A 514 37.36 -7.92 -24.21
N LEU A 515 36.21 -8.49 -24.55
CA LEU A 515 35.34 -9.14 -23.57
C LEU A 515 35.79 -10.58 -23.35
N THR A 516 35.84 -10.99 -22.09
CA THR A 516 36.22 -12.34 -21.66
C THR A 516 35.36 -12.77 -20.48
N ASP A 517 35.36 -14.06 -20.16
CA ASP A 517 34.69 -14.59 -18.99
C ASP A 517 35.20 -13.90 -17.72
N SER A 518 34.30 -13.23 -17.01
CA SER A 518 34.65 -12.39 -15.87
C SER A 518 33.42 -12.15 -14.98
N THR A 519 33.67 -11.94 -13.69
CA THR A 519 32.64 -11.62 -12.71
C THR A 519 33.05 -10.38 -11.93
N ALA A 520 32.14 -9.41 -11.85
CA ALA A 520 32.25 -8.27 -10.96
C ALA A 520 31.11 -8.29 -9.94
N ARG A 521 31.42 -7.92 -8.69
CA ARG A 521 30.45 -7.84 -7.59
C ARG A 521 30.59 -6.51 -6.87
N GLY A 522 29.47 -5.94 -6.46
CA GLY A 522 29.41 -4.80 -5.56
C GLY A 522 29.63 -5.19 -4.10
N ALA A 523 29.66 -4.19 -3.24
CA ALA A 523 29.83 -4.33 -1.80
C ALA A 523 28.84 -3.41 -1.07
N ASP A 524 28.43 -3.80 0.15
CA ASP A 524 27.56 -2.97 0.98
C ASP A 524 28.34 -1.93 1.78
N VAL A 525 27.64 -0.90 2.26
CA VAL A 525 28.15 -0.02 3.30
C VAL A 525 28.54 -0.85 4.54
N GLN A 526 29.70 -0.53 5.10
CA GLN A 526 30.20 -1.10 6.35
C GLN A 526 30.46 0.02 7.34
N GLY A 527 30.21 -0.21 8.63
CA GLY A 527 30.34 0.82 9.64
C GLY A 527 29.68 0.46 10.96
N ARG A 528 29.55 1.44 11.84
CA ARG A 528 28.85 1.29 13.12
C ARG A 528 27.99 2.51 13.45
N LEU A 529 26.90 2.26 14.16
CA LEU A 529 26.05 3.28 14.76
C LEU A 529 26.31 3.31 16.25
N GLU A 530 26.51 4.49 16.82
CA GLU A 530 26.63 4.68 18.26
C GLU A 530 25.45 5.46 18.83
N ILE A 531 24.91 5.01 19.96
CA ILE A 531 23.89 5.70 20.75
C ILE A 531 24.10 5.43 22.24
N ASP A 532 24.13 6.49 23.05
CA ASP A 532 24.32 6.41 24.51
C ASP A 532 25.52 5.53 24.92
N GLY A 533 26.61 5.59 24.14
CA GLY A 533 27.83 4.80 24.35
C GLY A 533 27.72 3.31 23.99
N ARG A 534 26.64 2.88 23.32
CA ARG A 534 26.49 1.52 22.78
C ARG A 534 26.62 1.51 21.26
N THR A 535 27.19 0.44 20.75
CA THR A 535 27.51 0.29 19.33
C THR A 535 26.64 -0.78 18.67
N LEU A 536 26.21 -0.51 17.44
CA LEU A 536 25.52 -1.43 16.55
C LEU A 536 26.29 -1.51 15.22
N ASP A 537 26.53 -2.72 14.71
CA ASP A 537 27.17 -2.93 13.40
C ASP A 537 26.19 -2.62 12.26
N LEU A 538 26.55 -1.71 11.36
CA LEU A 538 25.72 -1.32 10.21
C LEU A 538 25.74 -2.35 9.09
N GLY A 539 26.87 -3.04 8.87
CA GLY A 539 27.04 -3.96 7.76
C GLY A 539 26.10 -5.16 7.81
N ALA A 540 25.68 -5.55 9.02
CA ALA A 540 24.69 -6.59 9.27
C ALA A 540 23.26 -6.21 8.83
N PHE A 541 22.99 -4.91 8.63
CA PHE A 541 21.68 -4.37 8.30
C PHE A 541 21.62 -3.67 6.93
N ALA A 542 22.70 -3.73 6.15
CA ALA A 542 22.66 -3.23 4.78
C ALA A 542 21.65 -4.02 3.94
N ASN A 543 20.87 -3.31 3.13
CA ASN A 543 19.86 -3.88 2.29
C ASN A 543 20.51 -4.64 1.13
N ALA A 544 20.04 -5.85 0.88
CA ALA A 544 20.63 -6.70 -0.14
C ALA A 544 20.50 -6.10 -1.56
N ASN A 545 19.43 -5.35 -1.85
CA ASN A 545 19.15 -4.78 -3.17
C ASN A 545 19.68 -3.34 -3.36
N ASP A 546 19.99 -2.63 -2.27
CA ASP A 546 20.63 -1.31 -2.28
C ASP A 546 21.59 -1.25 -1.08
N GLY A 547 22.85 -1.62 -1.29
CA GLY A 547 23.86 -1.68 -0.22
C GLY A 547 24.15 -0.34 0.45
N ARG A 548 23.62 0.77 -0.08
CA ARG A 548 23.64 2.10 0.55
C ARG A 548 22.58 2.25 1.64
N LEU A 549 21.48 1.50 1.55
CA LEU A 549 20.35 1.56 2.47
C LEU A 549 20.59 0.63 3.65
N ILE A 550 20.57 1.17 4.87
CA ILE A 550 20.60 0.40 6.11
C ILE A 550 19.16 0.24 6.61
N ARG A 551 18.74 -0.99 6.90
CA ARG A 551 17.44 -1.31 7.51
C ARG A 551 17.62 -2.03 8.85
N ILE A 552 17.59 -1.28 9.94
CA ILE A 552 17.82 -1.86 11.26
C ILE A 552 16.61 -2.68 11.69
N SER A 553 16.82 -3.97 11.94
CA SER A 553 15.75 -4.89 12.34
C SER A 553 15.07 -4.47 13.65
N ASN A 554 13.77 -4.79 13.78
CA ASN A 554 13.00 -4.65 15.02
C ASN A 554 13.55 -5.49 16.18
N PHE A 555 14.41 -6.45 15.88
CA PHE A 555 15.08 -7.32 16.87
C PHE A 555 16.56 -7.00 17.04
N ALA A 556 17.06 -5.92 16.43
CA ALA A 556 18.46 -5.54 16.49
C ALA A 556 18.97 -5.48 17.94
N VAL A 557 20.17 -5.99 18.15
CA VAL A 557 20.86 -5.97 19.43
C VAL A 557 22.20 -5.28 19.24
N THR A 558 22.59 -4.47 20.21
CA THR A 558 23.91 -3.85 20.27
C THR A 558 24.97 -4.93 20.52
N LEU A 559 26.24 -4.59 20.30
CA LEU A 559 27.36 -5.53 20.46
C LEU A 559 27.49 -6.10 21.89
N ASP A 560 26.94 -5.41 22.90
CA ASP A 560 26.84 -5.86 24.30
C ASP A 560 25.61 -6.76 24.59
N GLY A 561 24.83 -7.11 23.56
CA GLY A 561 23.66 -7.99 23.65
C GLY A 561 22.37 -7.32 24.13
N GLN A 562 22.36 -6.00 24.33
CA GLN A 562 21.15 -5.27 24.73
C GLN A 562 20.25 -4.94 23.51
N PRO A 563 18.93 -4.76 23.72
CA PRO A 563 18.07 -4.19 22.70
C PRO A 563 18.60 -2.85 22.15
N ALA A 564 18.81 -2.76 20.84
CA ALA A 564 19.25 -1.52 20.22
C ALA A 564 18.16 -0.45 20.26
N ALA A 565 18.52 0.78 20.63
CA ALA A 565 17.62 1.93 20.57
C ALA A 565 17.24 2.28 19.11
N ALA A 566 18.10 1.98 18.14
CA ALA A 566 17.90 2.22 16.71
C ALA A 566 16.95 1.25 16.00
N ARG A 567 16.19 0.41 16.71
CA ARG A 567 15.31 -0.60 16.09
C ARG A 567 14.31 0.03 15.13
N GLY A 568 14.24 -0.51 13.91
CA GLY A 568 13.37 -0.02 12.84
C GLY A 568 13.76 1.34 12.26
N LEU A 569 14.94 1.86 12.58
CA LEU A 569 15.52 3.00 11.87
C LEU A 569 16.03 2.54 10.51
N GLU A 570 15.64 3.25 9.45
CA GLU A 570 16.18 3.08 8.10
C GLU A 570 16.81 4.39 7.63
N PHE A 571 17.99 4.29 7.06
CA PHE A 571 18.68 5.45 6.47
C PHE A 571 19.62 5.00 5.36
N ARG A 572 19.89 5.89 4.41
CA ARG A 572 20.78 5.67 3.28
C ARG A 572 22.07 6.45 3.45
N VAL A 573 23.20 5.83 3.14
CA VAL A 573 24.52 6.47 3.08
C VAL A 573 24.93 6.60 1.62
N LEU A 574 24.99 7.82 1.12
CA LEU A 574 25.29 8.11 -0.29
C LEU A 574 26.78 8.05 -0.63
N GLY A 575 27.64 8.18 0.38
CA GLY A 575 29.09 8.17 0.25
C GLY A 575 29.76 8.68 1.51
N GLY A 576 31.05 9.00 1.42
CA GLY A 576 31.85 9.51 2.53
C GLY A 576 33.27 8.97 2.48
N VAL A 577 34.18 9.60 3.23
CA VAL A 577 35.52 9.07 3.44
C VAL A 577 35.41 8.01 4.54
N PRO A 578 35.80 6.74 4.29
CA PRO A 578 35.81 5.73 5.34
C PRO A 578 36.81 6.10 6.43
N ASP A 579 36.31 6.35 7.64
CA ASP A 579 37.11 6.61 8.84
C ASP A 579 36.36 6.05 10.08
N PRO A 580 36.86 4.95 10.70
CA PRO A 580 36.22 4.38 11.88
C PRO A 580 36.43 5.19 13.17
N SER A 581 37.22 6.27 13.12
CA SER A 581 37.57 7.10 14.27
C SER A 581 36.82 8.44 14.32
N THR A 582 36.31 8.91 13.19
CA THR A 582 35.56 10.17 13.09
C THR A 582 34.13 9.86 12.62
N PRO A 583 33.09 10.36 13.28
CA PRO A 583 31.73 10.15 12.79
C PRO A 583 31.56 10.85 11.44
N LEU A 584 30.92 10.16 10.50
CA LEU A 584 30.48 10.76 9.26
C LEU A 584 29.47 11.87 9.56
N GLY A 585 28.50 11.61 10.45
CA GLY A 585 27.49 12.58 10.87
C GLY A 585 26.57 12.04 11.97
N GLY A 586 25.81 12.94 12.55
CA GLY A 586 24.76 12.68 13.52
C GLY A 586 23.40 12.45 12.86
N LEU A 587 22.59 11.62 13.51
CA LEU A 587 21.18 11.39 13.24
C LEU A 587 20.39 11.72 14.50
N THR A 588 19.54 12.74 14.48
CA THR A 588 18.64 13.05 15.59
C THR A 588 17.27 12.47 15.30
N VAL A 589 16.84 11.49 16.09
CA VAL A 589 15.46 10.96 16.05
C VAL A 589 14.61 11.70 17.06
N SER A 590 13.47 12.20 16.60
CA SER A 590 12.49 12.92 17.39
C SER A 590 11.16 12.17 17.47
N GLU A 591 10.38 12.44 18.52
CA GLU A 591 8.96 12.04 18.54
C GLU A 591 8.10 13.17 17.98
N GLY A 592 7.17 12.85 17.09
CA GLY A 592 6.17 13.79 16.58
C GLY A 592 4.81 13.67 17.29
N PHE A 593 4.02 14.74 17.27
CA PHE A 593 2.69 14.81 17.91
C PHE A 593 1.71 13.77 17.35
N ALA A 594 1.63 13.60 16.02
CA ALA A 594 0.73 12.61 15.42
C ALA A 594 1.15 11.19 15.82
N SER A 595 2.46 10.92 15.85
CA SER A 595 3.00 9.62 16.29
C SER A 595 2.70 9.35 17.76
N ARG A 596 2.91 10.33 18.65
CA ARG A 596 2.62 10.22 20.07
C ARG A 596 1.14 9.96 20.33
N ILE A 597 0.27 10.73 19.68
CA ILE A 597 -1.18 10.57 19.78
C ILE A 597 -1.59 9.18 19.27
N PHE A 598 -1.09 8.78 18.11
CA PHE A 598 -1.37 7.48 17.51
C PHE A 598 -1.03 6.33 18.46
N GLU A 599 0.17 6.34 19.04
CA GLU A 599 0.62 5.30 19.99
C GLU A 599 -0.17 5.33 21.30
N GLN A 600 -0.46 6.51 21.84
CA GLN A 600 -1.27 6.63 23.06
C GLN A 600 -2.69 6.08 22.84
N VAL A 601 -3.37 6.51 21.78
CA VAL A 601 -4.71 6.01 21.46
C VAL A 601 -4.68 4.50 21.23
N ARG A 602 -3.71 4.01 20.43
CA ARG A 602 -3.52 2.58 20.14
C ARG A 602 -3.36 1.76 21.42
N SER A 603 -2.56 2.25 22.36
CA SER A 603 -2.34 1.58 23.66
C SER A 603 -3.61 1.51 24.51
N GLN A 604 -4.49 2.51 24.43
CA GLN A 604 -5.74 2.54 25.20
C GLN A 604 -6.79 1.57 24.65
N ILE A 605 -6.88 1.44 23.33
CA ILE A 605 -7.88 0.60 22.63
C ILE A 605 -7.45 -0.86 22.44
N ALA A 606 -6.19 -1.19 22.67
CA ALA A 606 -5.69 -2.56 22.66
C ALA A 606 -6.48 -3.41 23.68
N ASP A 607 -6.49 -4.73 23.49
CA ASP A 607 -7.27 -5.63 24.36
C ASP A 607 -6.77 -5.59 25.82
N ASN A 608 -5.46 -5.40 26.01
CA ASN A 608 -4.84 -5.16 27.32
C ASN A 608 -4.81 -3.68 27.75
N GLY A 609 -5.33 -2.77 26.92
CA GLY A 609 -5.46 -1.34 27.20
C GLY A 609 -6.62 -1.04 28.15
N ALA A 610 -6.71 0.21 28.66
CA ALA A 610 -7.73 0.54 29.66
C ALA A 610 -9.17 0.44 29.11
N ILE A 611 -9.38 0.76 27.83
CA ILE A 611 -10.69 0.63 27.17
C ILE A 611 -10.97 -0.85 26.89
N GLY A 612 -10.00 -1.58 26.35
CA GLY A 612 -10.14 -3.02 26.07
C GLY A 612 -10.47 -3.83 27.33
N ALA A 613 -9.68 -3.68 28.38
CA ALA A 613 -9.89 -4.36 29.65
C ALA A 613 -11.22 -3.98 30.33
N ARG A 614 -11.65 -2.71 30.22
CA ARG A 614 -12.95 -2.27 30.73
C ARG A 614 -14.09 -2.91 29.93
N LEU A 615 -13.97 -2.99 28.61
CA LEU A 615 -14.97 -3.61 27.75
C LEU A 615 -15.13 -5.10 28.08
N GLU A 616 -14.02 -5.82 28.24
CA GLU A 616 -14.01 -7.23 28.67
C GLU A 616 -14.69 -7.40 30.04
N THR A 617 -14.38 -6.52 30.99
CA THR A 617 -15.02 -6.53 32.31
C THR A 617 -16.53 -6.30 32.21
N LEU A 618 -16.99 -5.38 31.36
CA LEU A 618 -18.42 -5.11 31.17
C LEU A 618 -19.12 -6.27 30.47
N GLN A 619 -18.50 -6.88 29.44
CA GLN A 619 -19.01 -8.08 28.78
C GLN A 619 -19.23 -9.23 29.78
N ASN A 620 -18.27 -9.47 30.65
CA ASN A 620 -18.39 -10.47 31.71
C ASN A 620 -19.54 -10.16 32.69
N ARG A 621 -19.77 -8.88 33.01
CA ARG A 621 -20.90 -8.47 33.87
C ARG A 621 -22.24 -8.61 33.17
N THR A 622 -22.33 -8.31 31.88
CA THR A 622 -23.54 -8.54 31.07
C THR A 622 -23.91 -10.02 31.08
N ALA A 623 -22.94 -10.91 30.85
CA ALA A 623 -23.16 -12.36 30.93
C ALA A 623 -23.64 -12.82 32.33
N GLN A 624 -23.10 -12.23 33.41
CA GLN A 624 -23.57 -12.51 34.77
C GLN A 624 -25.01 -12.03 35.01
N PHE A 625 -25.41 -10.90 34.44
CA PHE A 625 -26.79 -10.42 34.54
C PHE A 625 -27.76 -11.29 33.76
N ASP A 626 -27.38 -11.81 32.60
CA ASP A 626 -28.19 -12.76 31.84
C ASP A 626 -28.39 -14.08 32.62
N GLU A 627 -27.35 -14.58 33.28
CA GLU A 627 -27.47 -15.73 34.18
C GLU A 627 -28.38 -15.43 35.39
N GLN A 628 -28.32 -14.22 35.94
CA GLN A 628 -29.23 -13.79 37.02
C GLN A 628 -30.67 -13.66 36.54
N ARG A 629 -30.91 -13.16 35.31
CA ARG A 629 -32.24 -13.09 34.68
C ARG A 629 -32.80 -14.50 34.51
N ALA A 630 -32.04 -15.43 33.94
CA ALA A 630 -32.45 -16.82 33.79
C ALA A 630 -32.80 -17.49 35.13
N ARG A 631 -32.02 -17.25 36.18
CA ARG A 631 -32.34 -17.73 37.54
C ARG A 631 -33.63 -17.13 38.10
N LEU A 632 -33.89 -15.86 37.82
CA LEU A 632 -35.10 -15.19 38.28
C LEU A 632 -36.34 -15.65 37.50
N ASP A 633 -36.18 -15.94 36.21
CA ASP A 633 -37.21 -16.52 35.35
C ASP A 633 -37.61 -17.91 35.84
N ALA A 634 -36.63 -18.76 36.18
CA ALA A 634 -36.90 -20.06 36.78
C ALA A 634 -37.64 -19.95 38.13
N ARG A 635 -37.34 -18.93 38.96
CA ARG A 635 -38.07 -18.66 40.21
C ARG A 635 -39.50 -18.21 39.94
N PHE A 636 -39.70 -17.36 38.94
CA PHE A 636 -41.02 -16.93 38.50
C PHE A 636 -41.86 -18.13 38.06
N GLU A 637 -41.31 -19.03 37.23
CA GLU A 637 -42.00 -20.25 36.78
C GLU A 637 -42.38 -21.17 37.94
N ALA A 638 -41.46 -21.36 38.90
CA ALA A 638 -41.72 -22.15 40.10
C ALA A 638 -42.82 -21.54 40.99
N ALA A 639 -42.81 -20.21 41.15
CA ALA A 639 -43.84 -19.48 41.88
C ALA A 639 -45.20 -19.58 41.17
N GLU A 640 -45.23 -19.41 39.85
CA GLU A 640 -46.45 -19.55 39.04
C GLU A 640 -47.04 -20.96 39.20
N ALA A 641 -46.21 -22.01 39.08
CA ALA A 641 -46.64 -23.39 39.28
C ALA A 641 -47.22 -23.62 40.68
N ARG A 642 -46.58 -23.08 41.73
CA ARG A 642 -47.07 -23.14 43.11
C ARG A 642 -48.42 -22.45 43.26
N TYR A 643 -48.59 -21.24 42.74
CA TYR A 643 -49.87 -20.52 42.80
C TYR A 643 -50.97 -21.24 41.99
N ARG A 644 -50.65 -21.80 40.82
CA ARG A 644 -51.59 -22.63 40.03
C ARG A 644 -52.10 -23.82 40.84
N LEU A 645 -51.22 -24.54 41.53
CA LEU A 645 -51.60 -25.65 42.40
C LEU A 645 -52.48 -25.19 43.58
N GLN A 646 -52.13 -24.06 44.22
CA GLN A 646 -52.92 -23.50 45.30
C GLN A 646 -54.34 -23.11 44.84
N PHE A 647 -54.47 -22.47 43.67
CA PHE A 647 -55.77 -22.13 43.10
C PHE A 647 -56.58 -23.37 42.66
N ALA A 648 -55.94 -24.39 42.10
CA ALA A 648 -56.61 -25.65 41.76
C ALA A 648 -57.16 -26.36 43.01
N ASN A 649 -56.39 -26.39 44.11
CA ASN A 649 -56.84 -26.92 45.39
C ASN A 649 -57.99 -26.09 45.97
N LEU A 650 -57.91 -24.76 45.87
CA LEU A 650 -58.98 -23.86 46.30
C LEU A 650 -60.28 -24.11 45.51
N GLN A 651 -60.21 -24.30 44.20
CA GLN A 651 -61.36 -24.66 43.38
C GLN A 651 -61.95 -26.02 43.77
N SER A 652 -61.11 -27.01 44.06
CA SER A 652 -61.55 -28.33 44.56
C SER A 652 -62.30 -28.21 45.90
N ILE A 653 -61.74 -27.45 46.85
CA ILE A 653 -62.35 -27.19 48.15
C ILE A 653 -63.67 -26.42 47.98
N LEU A 654 -63.72 -25.40 47.12
CA LEU A 654 -64.95 -24.66 46.82
C LEU A 654 -66.01 -25.55 46.18
N SER A 655 -65.63 -26.45 45.27
CA SER A 655 -66.55 -27.44 44.68
C SER A 655 -67.09 -28.41 45.74
N GLN A 656 -66.26 -28.88 46.67
CA GLN A 656 -66.71 -29.70 47.80
C GLN A 656 -67.64 -28.94 48.74
N PHE A 657 -67.37 -27.66 49.02
CA PHE A 657 -68.28 -26.81 49.80
C PHE A 657 -69.61 -26.55 49.07
N GLN A 658 -69.58 -26.36 47.75
CA GLN A 658 -70.79 -26.24 46.93
C GLN A 658 -71.60 -27.53 46.97
N GLN A 659 -70.98 -28.70 46.76
CA GLN A 659 -71.65 -29.99 46.88
C GLN A 659 -72.22 -30.24 48.28
N THR A 660 -71.48 -29.85 49.33
CA THR A 660 -71.96 -29.94 50.71
C THR A 660 -73.12 -28.98 50.96
N GLY A 661 -73.05 -27.76 50.42
CA GLY A 661 -74.12 -26.77 50.45
C GLY A 661 -75.38 -27.25 49.72
N ASP A 662 -75.22 -27.84 48.54
CA ASP A 662 -76.29 -28.43 47.74
C ASP A 662 -76.90 -29.64 48.46
N PHE A 663 -76.06 -30.49 49.08
CA PHE A 663 -76.50 -31.62 49.90
C PHE A 663 -77.27 -31.17 51.14
N LEU A 664 -76.78 -30.16 51.88
CA LEU A 664 -77.48 -29.58 53.02
C LEU A 664 -78.80 -28.94 52.57
N THR A 665 -78.79 -28.19 51.47
CA THR A 665 -80.00 -27.57 50.89
C THR A 665 -81.02 -28.64 50.49
N ALA A 666 -80.58 -29.72 49.84
CA ALA A 666 -81.43 -30.86 49.49
C ALA A 666 -81.98 -31.59 50.74
N THR A 667 -81.19 -31.70 51.81
CA THR A 667 -81.58 -32.34 53.07
C THR A 667 -82.58 -31.47 53.85
N PHE A 668 -82.36 -30.15 53.93
CA PHE A 668 -83.31 -29.20 54.50
C PHE A 668 -84.63 -29.18 53.70
N ASN A 669 -84.56 -29.19 52.37
CA ASN A 669 -85.75 -29.26 51.53
C ASN A 669 -86.50 -30.61 51.65
N ARG A 670 -85.82 -31.69 52.02
CA ARG A 670 -86.42 -33.02 52.25
C ARG A 670 -87.01 -33.13 53.66
N ASN A 671 -86.38 -32.53 54.68
CA ASN A 671 -86.90 -32.50 56.05
C ASN A 671 -88.08 -31.51 56.25
N ASN A 672 -88.26 -30.52 55.37
CA ASN A 672 -89.46 -29.67 55.32
C ASN A 672 -90.67 -30.33 54.64
N ARG A 673 -90.58 -31.61 54.25
CA ARG A 673 -91.66 -32.37 53.59
C ARG A 673 -92.22 -33.54 54.41
N ASN A 674 -91.82 -33.68 55.68
CA ASN A 674 -92.52 -34.47 56.70
C ASN A 674 -93.04 -33.51 57.76
#